data_AF-A0A800G6T3-F1
#
_entry.id   AF-A0A800G6T3-F1
#
_cell.length_a   1.000
_cell.length_b   1.000
_cell.length_c   1.000
_cell.angle_alpha   90.00
_cell.angle_beta   90.00
_cell.angle_gamma   90.00
#
_symmetry.space_group_name_H-M   'P 1'
#
loop_
_entity.id
_entity.type
_entity.pdbx_description
1 polymer ?
#
loop_
_entity_poly.entity_id
_entity_poly.type
_entity_poly.pdbx_seq_one_letter_code
_entity_poly.pdbx_strand_id
1 'polypeptide(L)'
;MEPVTTLLLLTGGSLVGFVIGMAYRGSQGHRQRRVQQELMDRKFKLAESDREAAVNALNRAKSERTSAQESQASAERDLQRSASRIANAQQLEETVTSQSQHIQELEVECEEVSTRSQRRSEVYKELGEEHAALGKQWEEAQESISAHEARQDRDTASLSKSKRDLATVEASTATAIAELESRLEGLMPLPTKLEKSEAEAGLWRERFELLEGESGLEIEELRQQLIVLEPLPEEIAECRDELQLARDLLVEARERANTSETTADKLVQVDSERGDELRTLREEFVDLERTSQELIEDQRGQLEELADLPEKVKVREEQLRVNQARLEDLAASTDEELKTLRARVDELSPYPVLLAERDEELKTAVAGAEDLEESTSQEINALRARLTELDPVEAELGKHKETLLVTEERHRNYSDRAKDEIKALKDRNGVLEPLSAQLARTEAELRASDERHERLLEDSEKTIAHLRTRVNDLEPIQLQFAEREGELRVIEKRFADLQAHSREESTSLNERLTVLAPMPDRLAERERQLKEIRQEHQHHLKVSAKEIAILREQVTKLAALPNQVDKAEKLVEETRGKLAEVDRRKREEVQDLKGILETLEPLPAQLATKETELQRSEHRHKDLLQATDRERAKLQRRLETLEARASELAETRKHLASTRRILTKSRTQVDTRETRIEVLTVNLKAGKQELSDLRRQISVTERDRSAQQVQINALEARYKEAATRLQAAIVRWKDADQRRVQAERLLKRGGRTSGSGAAQNRLEIKPPTPQANVHDDLQVISGIGPGYAADLNRAGILSYADLARFTRAKGAEELAGMVAVDAARIKRDRWAQRAKAAHKRKYKERI
;
A
#
# COMPACT_ATOMS: atom_id res chain seq x y z
N MET A 1 -36.72 44.35 -124.80
CA MET A 1 -37.04 45.48 -123.93
C MET A 1 -35.98 46.54 -124.20
N GLU A 2 -36.37 47.46 -125.07
CA GLU A 2 -35.65 48.57 -125.73
C GLU A 2 -35.09 49.65 -124.76
N PRO A 3 -34.42 50.76 -125.21
CA PRO A 3 -34.00 51.17 -126.59
C PRO A 3 -32.54 51.75 -126.71
N VAL A 4 -31.79 51.60 -127.84
CA VAL A 4 -31.60 52.54 -129.03
C VAL A 4 -30.28 53.37 -128.94
N THR A 5 -29.37 53.58 -129.92
CA THR A 5 -29.31 53.43 -131.40
C THR A 5 -27.91 53.68 -132.02
N THR A 6 -27.72 53.20 -133.29
CA THR A 6 -26.95 53.76 -134.48
C THR A 6 -25.40 53.78 -134.51
N LEU A 7 -24.60 53.56 -135.60
CA LEU A 7 -24.68 53.13 -137.04
C LEU A 7 -23.19 53.00 -137.57
N LEU A 8 -22.69 51.90 -138.20
CA LEU A 8 -22.42 51.59 -139.65
C LEU A 8 -21.04 51.96 -140.31
N LEU A 9 -20.59 51.06 -141.25
CA LEU A 9 -19.47 51.07 -142.27
C LEU A 9 -18.14 50.42 -141.80
N LEU A 10 -17.41 49.51 -142.50
CA LEU A 10 -17.14 49.26 -143.93
C LEU A 10 -16.40 47.88 -144.09
N THR A 11 -16.57 47.10 -145.18
CA THR A 11 -15.92 45.76 -145.40
C THR A 11 -15.28 45.56 -146.78
N GLY A 12 -14.10 44.91 -146.84
CA GLY A 12 -13.66 44.07 -147.99
C GLY A 12 -12.15 44.03 -148.36
N GLY A 13 -11.43 42.93 -148.05
CA GLY A 13 -10.22 42.47 -148.80
C GLY A 13 -8.91 42.17 -148.02
N SER A 14 -8.57 40.89 -147.74
CA SER A 14 -7.19 40.35 -147.58
C SER A 14 -7.20 38.87 -147.14
N LEU A 15 -6.98 37.90 -148.05
CA LEU A 15 -6.86 36.47 -147.69
C LEU A 15 -5.80 35.69 -148.49
N VAL A 16 -5.03 36.32 -149.38
CA VAL A 16 -4.12 35.60 -150.30
C VAL A 16 -2.70 35.38 -149.76
N GLY A 17 -2.29 36.01 -148.65
CA GLY A 17 -0.89 35.97 -148.19
C GLY A 17 -0.41 34.72 -147.44
N PHE A 18 -1.29 33.82 -146.97
CA PHE A 18 -0.92 32.89 -145.89
C PHE A 18 -0.27 31.56 -146.34
N VAL A 19 -0.45 31.11 -147.58
CA VAL A 19 -0.16 29.69 -147.90
C VAL A 19 1.30 29.39 -148.25
N ILE A 20 2.12 30.37 -148.66
CA ILE A 20 3.48 30.09 -149.18
C ILE A 20 4.55 29.90 -148.07
N GLY A 21 4.32 30.34 -146.83
CA GLY A 21 5.36 30.38 -145.79
C GLY A 21 5.74 29.05 -145.11
N MET A 22 4.93 27.99 -145.24
CA MET A 22 5.07 26.82 -144.33
C MET A 22 6.02 25.71 -144.78
N ALA A 23 6.44 25.64 -146.04
CA ALA A 23 7.13 24.45 -146.55
C ALA A 23 8.65 24.34 -146.25
N TYR A 24 9.35 25.39 -145.79
CA TYR A 24 10.83 25.40 -145.81
C TYR A 24 11.55 25.06 -144.47
N ARG A 25 10.85 24.81 -143.35
CA ARG A 25 11.48 24.79 -141.99
C ARG A 25 11.90 23.43 -141.41
N GLY A 26 11.77 22.31 -142.13
CA GLY A 26 11.75 20.97 -141.52
C GLY A 26 13.07 20.21 -141.26
N SER A 27 14.18 20.44 -141.98
CA SER A 27 15.21 19.38 -142.12
C SER A 27 16.43 19.39 -141.16
N GLN A 28 16.67 20.42 -140.33
CA GLN A 28 17.90 20.52 -139.49
C GLN A 28 17.80 19.94 -138.06
N GLY A 29 16.60 19.63 -137.54
CA GLY A 29 16.39 19.34 -136.11
C GLY A 29 16.84 17.97 -135.56
N HIS A 30 17.21 17.00 -136.40
CA HIS A 30 17.34 15.61 -135.95
C HIS A 30 18.72 15.19 -135.41
N ARG A 31 19.82 15.86 -135.80
CA ARG A 31 21.18 15.43 -135.39
C ARG A 31 21.59 15.90 -133.99
N GLN A 32 21.18 17.09 -133.56
CA GLN A 32 21.49 17.60 -132.22
C GLN A 32 20.84 16.79 -131.09
N ARG A 33 19.71 16.13 -131.34
CA ARG A 33 18.97 15.41 -130.30
C ARG A 33 19.65 14.13 -129.82
N ARG A 34 20.43 13.43 -130.67
CA ARG A 34 21.07 12.16 -130.28
C ARG A 34 22.26 12.34 -129.35
N VAL A 35 23.15 13.29 -129.64
CA VAL A 35 24.35 13.53 -128.81
C VAL A 35 23.97 13.99 -127.40
N GLN A 36 22.87 14.75 -127.28
CA GLN A 36 22.33 15.15 -125.98
C GLN A 36 21.77 13.97 -125.17
N GLN A 37 21.22 12.94 -125.81
CA GLN A 37 20.69 11.76 -125.11
C GLN A 37 21.81 10.89 -124.51
N GLU A 38 22.89 10.62 -125.26
CA GLU A 38 23.97 9.75 -124.77
C GLU A 38 24.75 10.35 -123.59
N LEU A 39 24.93 11.68 -123.57
CA LEU A 39 25.56 12.37 -122.45
C LEU A 39 24.67 12.38 -121.20
N MET A 40 23.36 12.47 -121.36
CA MET A 40 22.41 12.40 -120.26
C MET A 40 22.37 10.99 -119.66
N ASP A 41 22.38 9.95 -120.50
CA ASP A 41 22.36 8.55 -120.02
C ASP A 41 23.62 8.16 -119.25
N ARG A 42 24.80 8.64 -119.67
CA ARG A 42 26.06 8.38 -118.94
C ARG A 42 26.12 9.12 -117.61
N LYS A 43 25.64 10.37 -117.56
CA LYS A 43 25.54 11.13 -116.32
C LYS A 43 24.54 10.50 -115.36
N PHE A 44 23.43 9.99 -115.86
CA PHE A 44 22.42 9.32 -115.04
C PHE A 44 22.96 8.03 -114.41
N LYS A 45 23.66 7.19 -115.19
CA LYS A 45 24.24 5.92 -114.68
C LYS A 45 25.34 6.12 -113.64
N LEU A 46 26.21 7.12 -113.80
CA LEU A 46 27.22 7.45 -112.78
C LEU A 46 26.55 7.94 -111.48
N ALA A 47 25.54 8.79 -111.59
CA ALA A 47 24.78 9.25 -110.44
C ALA A 47 24.01 8.12 -109.74
N GLU A 48 23.53 7.13 -110.49
CA GLU A 48 22.84 5.95 -109.96
C GLU A 48 23.80 5.01 -109.23
N SER A 49 24.99 4.74 -109.79
CA SER A 49 26.06 3.98 -109.14
C SER A 49 26.55 4.63 -107.83
N ASP A 50 26.78 5.95 -107.84
CA ASP A 50 27.20 6.69 -106.64
C ASP A 50 26.09 6.68 -105.58
N ARG A 51 24.82 6.72 -105.99
CA ARG A 51 23.67 6.61 -105.09
C ARG A 51 23.55 5.23 -104.47
N GLU A 52 23.74 4.16 -105.24
CA GLU A 52 23.75 2.78 -104.74
C GLU A 52 24.91 2.54 -103.77
N ALA A 53 26.11 3.05 -104.08
CA ALA A 53 27.26 2.98 -103.18
C ALA A 53 27.01 3.71 -101.86
N ALA A 54 26.40 4.90 -101.90
CA ALA A 54 26.02 5.67 -100.71
C ALA A 54 24.95 4.96 -99.87
N VAL A 55 23.94 4.35 -100.50
CA VAL A 55 22.91 3.58 -99.79
C VAL A 55 23.50 2.33 -99.14
N ASN A 56 24.40 1.61 -99.83
CA ASN A 56 25.07 0.44 -99.27
C ASN A 56 26.00 0.81 -98.10
N ALA A 57 26.73 1.92 -98.20
CA ALA A 57 27.53 2.45 -97.09
C ALA A 57 26.66 2.85 -95.90
N LEU A 58 25.51 3.51 -96.14
CA LEU A 58 24.56 3.87 -95.10
C LEU A 58 23.95 2.64 -94.42
N ASN A 59 23.60 1.62 -95.19
CA ASN A 59 23.06 0.37 -94.66
C ASN A 59 24.10 -0.39 -93.82
N ARG A 60 25.37 -0.43 -94.25
CA ARG A 60 26.48 -1.01 -93.46
C ARG A 60 26.72 -0.24 -92.17
N ALA A 61 26.80 1.09 -92.23
CA ALA A 61 26.96 1.93 -91.04
C ALA A 61 25.75 1.78 -90.09
N LYS A 62 24.54 1.60 -90.63
CA LYS A 62 23.34 1.32 -89.83
C LYS A 62 23.42 -0.06 -89.17
N SER A 63 23.84 -1.10 -89.88
CA SER A 63 23.99 -2.45 -89.31
C SER A 63 25.09 -2.50 -88.24
N GLU A 64 26.22 -1.81 -88.47
CA GLU A 64 27.32 -1.72 -87.50
C GLU A 64 26.89 -0.95 -86.25
N ARG A 65 26.12 0.13 -86.42
CA ARG A 65 25.54 0.88 -85.30
C ARG A 65 24.54 0.04 -84.52
N THR A 66 23.69 -0.75 -85.17
CA THR A 66 22.77 -1.65 -84.47
C THR A 66 23.51 -2.76 -83.73
N SER A 67 24.52 -3.38 -84.33
CA SER A 67 25.32 -4.41 -83.65
C SER A 67 26.13 -3.83 -82.49
N ALA A 68 26.68 -2.62 -82.64
CA ALA A 68 27.36 -1.92 -81.56
C ALA A 68 26.39 -1.60 -80.41
N GLN A 69 25.19 -1.12 -80.72
CA GLN A 69 24.16 -0.84 -79.73
C GLN A 69 23.67 -2.11 -79.01
N GLU A 70 23.53 -3.23 -79.73
CA GLU A 70 23.20 -4.53 -79.13
C GLU A 70 24.34 -5.06 -78.24
N SER A 71 25.59 -4.90 -78.66
CA SER A 71 26.76 -5.28 -77.85
C SER A 71 26.88 -4.44 -76.58
N GLN A 72 26.61 -3.14 -76.67
CA GLN A 72 26.58 -2.22 -75.53
C GLN A 72 25.44 -2.59 -74.57
N ALA A 73 24.24 -2.85 -75.10
CA ALA A 73 23.11 -3.30 -74.29
C ALA A 73 23.37 -4.66 -73.61
N SER A 74 24.12 -5.57 -74.26
CA SER A 74 24.56 -6.82 -73.63
C SER A 74 25.55 -6.57 -72.50
N ALA A 75 26.56 -5.73 -72.73
CA ALA A 75 27.55 -5.37 -71.71
C ALA A 75 26.92 -4.66 -70.50
N GLU A 76 25.94 -3.78 -70.74
CA GLU A 76 25.18 -3.11 -69.68
C GLU A 76 24.37 -4.11 -68.84
N ARG A 77 23.73 -5.11 -69.47
CA ARG A 77 23.02 -6.18 -68.75
C ARG A 77 23.98 -7.03 -67.93
N ASP A 78 25.15 -7.36 -68.46
CA ASP A 78 26.13 -8.16 -67.72
C ASP A 78 26.75 -7.39 -66.56
N LEU A 79 26.97 -6.07 -66.72
CA LEU A 79 27.41 -5.19 -65.64
C LEU A 79 26.34 -5.03 -64.56
N GLN A 80 25.06 -4.93 -64.95
CA GLN A 80 23.95 -4.92 -64.01
C GLN A 80 23.83 -6.24 -63.24
N ARG A 81 24.03 -7.39 -63.92
CA ARG A 81 24.08 -8.71 -63.27
C ARG A 81 25.26 -8.80 -62.31
N SER A 82 26.46 -8.36 -62.68
CA SER A 82 27.61 -8.37 -61.76
C SER A 82 27.39 -7.46 -60.57
N ALA A 83 26.82 -6.27 -60.77
CA ALA A 83 26.49 -5.35 -59.69
C ALA A 83 25.48 -5.98 -58.71
N SER A 84 24.44 -6.65 -59.21
CA SER A 84 23.48 -7.36 -58.35
C SER A 84 24.12 -8.51 -57.56
N ARG A 85 25.09 -9.23 -58.15
CA ARG A 85 25.84 -10.28 -57.44
C ARG A 85 26.75 -9.72 -56.35
N ILE A 86 27.41 -8.59 -56.61
CA ILE A 86 28.25 -7.90 -55.63
C ILE A 86 27.39 -7.40 -54.47
N ALA A 87 26.24 -6.79 -54.74
CA ALA A 87 25.31 -6.34 -53.70
C ALA A 87 24.82 -7.52 -52.83
N ASN A 88 24.46 -8.64 -53.45
CA ASN A 88 24.07 -9.85 -52.72
C ASN A 88 25.24 -10.44 -51.90
N ALA A 89 26.46 -10.41 -52.42
CA ALA A 89 27.65 -10.88 -51.70
C ALA A 89 27.97 -9.99 -50.49
N GLN A 90 27.85 -8.67 -50.63
CA GLN A 90 28.01 -7.72 -49.53
C GLN A 90 26.95 -7.94 -48.45
N GLN A 91 25.68 -8.14 -48.85
CA GLN A 91 24.62 -8.46 -47.90
C GLN A 91 24.89 -9.79 -47.17
N LEU A 92 25.43 -10.80 -47.86
CA LEU A 92 25.84 -12.06 -47.23
C LEU A 92 26.99 -11.84 -46.24
N GLU A 93 28.01 -11.05 -46.58
CA GLU A 93 29.10 -10.69 -45.66
C GLU A 93 28.59 -9.96 -44.41
N GLU A 94 27.65 -9.02 -44.57
CA GLU A 94 26.98 -8.36 -43.44
C GLU A 94 26.21 -9.35 -42.56
N THR A 95 25.50 -10.31 -43.17
CA THR A 95 24.80 -11.35 -42.38
C THR A 95 25.77 -12.29 -41.65
N VAL A 96 26.88 -12.67 -42.29
CA VAL A 96 27.89 -13.56 -41.70
C VAL A 96 28.63 -12.85 -40.56
N THR A 97 28.93 -11.56 -40.71
CA THR A 97 29.56 -10.76 -39.64
C THR A 97 28.60 -10.57 -38.47
N SER A 98 27.33 -10.28 -38.71
CA SER A 98 26.29 -10.23 -37.66
C SER A 98 26.13 -11.57 -36.94
N GLN A 99 26.10 -12.69 -37.68
CA GLN A 99 26.03 -14.02 -37.08
C GLN A 99 27.28 -14.35 -36.27
N SER A 100 28.46 -13.95 -36.74
CA SER A 100 29.73 -14.16 -36.02
C SER A 100 29.76 -13.38 -34.71
N GLN A 101 29.25 -12.14 -34.69
CA GLN A 101 29.09 -11.36 -33.46
C GLN A 101 28.12 -12.04 -32.50
N HIS A 102 26.98 -12.53 -32.99
CA HIS A 102 26.02 -13.24 -32.16
C HIS A 102 26.60 -14.54 -31.56
N ILE A 103 27.42 -15.27 -32.31
CA ILE A 103 28.14 -16.44 -31.79
C ILE A 103 29.09 -16.05 -30.67
N GLN A 104 29.83 -14.95 -30.81
CA GLN A 104 30.71 -14.44 -29.73
C GLN A 104 29.92 -14.04 -28.48
N GLU A 105 28.76 -13.41 -28.64
CA GLU A 105 27.87 -13.10 -27.50
C GLU A 105 27.41 -14.37 -26.78
N LEU A 106 27.01 -15.39 -27.53
CA LEU A 106 26.61 -16.69 -26.97
C LEU A 106 27.77 -17.42 -26.28
N GLU A 107 28.99 -17.31 -26.79
CA GLU A 107 30.19 -17.85 -26.15
C GLU A 107 30.43 -17.19 -24.79
N VAL A 108 30.31 -15.86 -24.70
CA VAL A 108 30.41 -15.12 -23.44
C VAL A 108 29.31 -15.53 -22.47
N GLU A 109 28.06 -15.67 -22.94
CA GLU A 109 26.96 -16.16 -22.11
C GLU A 109 27.21 -17.59 -21.59
N CYS A 110 27.79 -18.47 -22.41
CA CYS A 110 28.16 -19.82 -22.00
C CYS A 110 29.26 -19.82 -20.92
N GLU A 111 30.27 -18.95 -21.05
CA GLU A 111 31.30 -18.76 -20.02
C GLU A 111 30.69 -18.22 -18.71
N GLU A 112 29.77 -17.25 -18.80
CA GLU A 112 29.04 -16.76 -17.63
C GLU A 112 28.21 -17.85 -16.95
N VAL A 113 27.53 -18.70 -17.71
CA VAL A 113 26.75 -19.81 -17.17
C VAL A 113 27.68 -20.85 -16.51
N SER A 114 28.82 -21.15 -17.13
CA SER A 114 29.84 -22.05 -16.57
C SER A 114 30.38 -21.52 -15.24
N THR A 115 30.75 -20.24 -15.18
CA THR A 115 31.24 -19.60 -13.95
C THR A 115 30.16 -19.54 -12.86
N ARG A 116 28.89 -19.25 -13.20
CA ARG A 116 27.76 -19.34 -12.26
C ARG A 116 27.56 -20.76 -11.76
N SER A 117 27.70 -21.77 -12.61
CA SER A 117 27.61 -23.18 -12.23
C SER A 117 28.74 -23.58 -11.28
N GLN A 118 29.97 -23.15 -11.55
CA GLN A 118 31.12 -23.40 -10.69
C GLN A 118 30.95 -22.74 -9.32
N ARG A 119 30.56 -21.46 -9.27
CA ARG A 119 30.24 -20.76 -8.01
C ARG A 119 29.13 -21.48 -7.24
N ARG A 120 28.09 -21.96 -7.93
CA ARG A 120 27.02 -22.73 -7.29
C ARG A 120 27.53 -24.05 -6.69
N SER A 121 28.45 -24.74 -7.37
CA SER A 121 29.09 -25.94 -6.84
C SER A 121 29.95 -25.65 -5.60
N GLU A 122 30.68 -24.54 -5.60
CA GLU A 122 31.47 -24.09 -4.45
C GLU A 122 30.57 -23.77 -3.26
N VAL A 123 29.47 -23.04 -3.47
CA VAL A 123 28.47 -22.75 -2.45
C VAL A 123 27.83 -24.02 -1.89
N TYR A 124 27.51 -25.03 -2.72
CA TYR A 124 27.00 -26.30 -2.22
C TYR A 124 28.03 -27.07 -1.38
N LYS A 125 29.32 -26.96 -1.72
CA LYS A 125 30.38 -27.56 -0.92
C LYS A 125 30.52 -26.86 0.43
N GLU A 126 30.49 -25.53 0.46
CA GLU A 126 30.50 -24.74 1.70
C GLU A 126 29.29 -25.07 2.58
N LEU A 127 28.07 -25.13 2.00
CA LEU A 127 26.86 -25.56 2.70
C LEU A 127 26.95 -26.99 3.25
N GLY A 128 27.59 -27.90 2.51
CA GLY A 128 27.85 -29.27 2.98
C GLY A 128 28.81 -29.31 4.15
N GLU A 129 29.87 -28.52 4.11
CA GLU A 129 30.84 -28.37 5.21
C GLU A 129 30.20 -27.72 6.44
N GLU A 130 29.38 -26.69 6.26
CA GLU A 130 28.61 -26.06 7.35
C GLU A 130 27.61 -27.03 7.97
N HIS A 131 26.89 -27.81 7.16
CA HIS A 131 25.95 -28.81 7.65
C HIS A 131 26.66 -29.90 8.44
N ALA A 132 27.83 -30.38 7.97
CA ALA A 132 28.64 -31.34 8.72
C ALA A 132 29.15 -30.75 10.05
N ALA A 133 29.59 -29.49 10.06
CA ALA A 133 30.02 -28.80 11.27
C ALA A 133 28.86 -28.60 12.26
N LEU A 134 27.67 -28.25 11.78
CA LEU A 134 26.46 -28.13 12.60
C LEU A 134 26.03 -29.50 13.15
N GLY A 135 26.11 -30.57 12.34
CA GLY A 135 25.85 -31.93 12.79
C GLY A 135 26.76 -32.33 13.95
N LYS A 136 28.06 -32.05 13.84
CA LYS A 136 29.02 -32.31 14.92
C LYS A 136 28.73 -31.48 16.18
N GLN A 137 28.39 -30.20 16.03
CA GLN A 137 28.00 -29.36 17.17
C GLN A 137 26.71 -29.83 17.84
N TRP A 138 25.78 -30.39 17.07
CA TRP A 138 24.55 -30.97 17.60
C TRP A 138 24.82 -32.25 18.39
N GLU A 139 25.71 -33.13 17.90
CA GLU A 139 26.17 -34.31 18.64
C GLU A 139 26.88 -33.91 19.95
N GLU A 140 27.80 -32.95 19.90
CA GLU A 140 28.50 -32.42 21.09
C GLU A 140 27.51 -31.80 22.09
N ALA A 141 26.50 -31.07 21.61
CA ALA A 141 25.45 -30.52 22.45
C ALA A 141 24.60 -31.63 23.09
N GLN A 142 24.25 -32.68 22.35
CA GLN A 142 23.48 -33.81 22.86
C GLN A 142 24.25 -34.62 23.92
N GLU A 143 25.56 -34.81 23.73
CA GLU A 143 26.43 -35.38 24.76
C GLU A 143 26.49 -34.49 26.01
N SER A 144 26.57 -33.17 25.84
CA SER A 144 26.59 -32.24 26.98
C SER A 144 25.27 -32.24 27.78
N ILE A 145 24.13 -32.35 27.09
CA ILE A 145 22.81 -32.47 27.70
C ILE A 145 22.73 -33.77 28.49
N SER A 146 23.10 -34.90 27.86
CA SER A 146 23.13 -36.22 28.50
C SER A 146 24.04 -36.23 29.74
N ALA A 147 25.18 -35.54 29.68
CA ALA A 147 26.08 -35.39 30.82
C ALA A 147 25.50 -34.51 31.94
N HIS A 148 24.72 -33.48 31.59
CA HIS A 148 24.04 -32.64 32.56
C HIS A 148 22.89 -33.38 33.25
N GLU A 149 22.09 -34.14 32.51
CA GLU A 149 21.03 -35.01 33.05
C GLU A 149 21.62 -36.03 34.04
N ALA A 150 22.73 -36.69 33.67
CA ALA A 150 23.42 -37.62 34.55
C ALA A 150 23.99 -36.94 35.82
N ARG A 151 24.37 -35.66 35.76
CA ARG A 151 24.79 -34.89 36.95
C ARG A 151 23.58 -34.54 37.83
N GLN A 152 22.48 -34.11 37.23
CA GLN A 152 21.25 -33.81 37.94
C GLN A 152 20.69 -35.05 38.65
N ASP A 153 20.78 -36.23 38.05
CA ASP A 153 20.40 -37.49 38.71
C ASP A 153 21.29 -37.81 39.92
N ARG A 154 22.59 -37.52 39.84
CA ARG A 154 23.51 -37.67 40.98
C ARG A 154 23.20 -36.67 42.10
N ASP A 155 22.88 -35.43 41.74
CA ASP A 155 22.56 -34.37 42.70
C ASP A 155 21.20 -34.61 43.38
N THR A 156 20.21 -35.12 42.66
CA THR A 156 18.94 -35.53 43.26
C THR A 156 19.11 -36.74 44.17
N ALA A 157 19.96 -37.70 43.79
CA ALA A 157 20.32 -38.82 44.67
C ALA A 157 21.05 -38.35 45.94
N SER A 158 21.99 -37.40 45.83
CA SER A 158 22.71 -36.84 46.98
C SER A 158 21.78 -36.04 47.90
N LEU A 159 20.86 -35.26 47.34
CA LEU A 159 19.83 -34.55 48.10
C LEU A 159 18.88 -35.52 48.81
N SER A 160 18.48 -36.62 48.15
CA SER A 160 17.65 -37.66 48.76
C SER A 160 18.34 -38.34 49.96
N LYS A 161 19.67 -38.45 49.90
CA LYS A 161 20.49 -38.99 50.99
C LYS A 161 20.57 -37.98 52.13
N SER A 162 20.89 -36.72 51.83
CA SER A 162 20.94 -35.65 52.84
C SER A 162 19.59 -35.44 53.56
N LYS A 163 18.46 -35.56 52.85
CA LYS A 163 17.11 -35.52 53.46
C LYS A 163 16.88 -36.69 54.42
N ARG A 164 17.33 -37.89 54.07
CA ARG A 164 17.26 -39.05 54.98
C ARG A 164 18.13 -38.85 56.21
N ASP A 165 19.35 -38.36 56.03
CA ASP A 165 20.26 -38.05 57.13
C ASP A 165 19.67 -36.97 58.05
N LEU A 166 19.07 -35.91 57.49
CA LEU A 166 18.37 -34.89 58.28
C LEU A 166 17.18 -35.46 59.07
N ALA A 167 16.36 -36.31 58.46
CA ALA A 167 15.25 -36.97 59.15
C ALA A 167 15.74 -37.86 60.32
N THR A 168 16.91 -38.50 60.18
CA THR A 168 17.51 -39.25 61.31
C THR A 168 17.98 -38.34 62.44
N VAL A 169 18.53 -37.16 62.11
CA VAL A 169 18.92 -36.16 63.11
C VAL A 169 17.68 -35.60 63.81
N GLU A 170 16.63 -35.24 63.08
CA GLU A 170 15.36 -34.76 63.63
C GLU A 170 14.69 -35.80 64.56
N ALA A 171 14.73 -37.08 64.18
CA ALA A 171 14.26 -38.14 65.05
C ALA A 171 15.08 -38.21 66.35
N SER A 172 16.41 -38.09 66.26
CA SER A 172 17.29 -38.11 67.42
C SER A 172 17.07 -36.90 68.36
N THR A 173 16.86 -35.71 67.80
CA THR A 173 16.58 -34.50 68.59
C THR A 173 15.20 -34.56 69.23
N ALA A 174 14.19 -35.11 68.55
CA ALA A 174 12.87 -35.33 69.13
C ALA A 174 12.94 -36.27 70.35
N THR A 175 13.72 -37.35 70.29
CA THR A 175 13.97 -38.21 71.47
C THR A 175 14.67 -37.46 72.60
N ALA A 176 15.68 -36.63 72.29
CA ALA A 176 16.38 -35.85 73.30
C ALA A 176 15.47 -34.80 73.96
N ILE A 177 14.57 -34.17 73.19
CA ILE A 177 13.57 -33.22 73.71
C ILE A 177 12.60 -33.96 74.64
N ALA A 178 12.08 -35.12 74.25
CA ALA A 178 11.18 -35.91 75.10
C ALA A 178 11.85 -36.32 76.43
N GLU A 179 13.14 -36.65 76.42
CA GLU A 179 13.91 -36.94 77.63
C GLU A 179 14.07 -35.69 78.51
N LEU A 180 14.33 -34.52 77.91
CA LEU A 180 14.40 -33.26 78.63
C LEU A 180 13.05 -32.86 79.22
N GLU A 181 11.95 -33.05 78.50
CA GLU A 181 10.58 -32.79 78.98
C GLU A 181 10.24 -33.68 80.18
N SER A 182 10.58 -34.98 80.11
CA SER A 182 10.40 -35.90 81.25
C SER A 182 11.20 -35.47 82.48
N ARG A 183 12.44 -34.98 82.30
CA ARG A 183 13.25 -34.42 83.39
C ARG A 183 12.64 -33.14 83.97
N LEU A 184 12.03 -32.31 83.13
CA LEU A 184 11.36 -31.07 83.54
C LEU A 184 10.09 -31.37 84.34
N GLU A 185 9.33 -32.38 83.95
CA GLU A 185 8.15 -32.86 84.70
C GLU A 185 8.52 -33.37 86.10
N GLY A 186 9.70 -34.00 86.26
CA GLY A 186 10.26 -34.36 87.56
C GLY A 186 10.60 -33.18 88.48
N LEU A 187 10.75 -31.96 87.95
CA LEU A 187 11.10 -30.74 88.69
C LEU A 187 9.89 -29.85 89.05
N MET A 188 8.67 -30.28 88.69
CA MET A 188 7.40 -29.60 88.98
C MET A 188 7.03 -29.34 90.46
N PRO A 189 7.67 -29.91 91.52
CA PRO A 189 7.38 -29.47 92.89
C PRO A 189 8.13 -28.21 93.37
N LEU A 190 8.96 -27.57 92.54
CA LEU A 190 9.66 -26.30 92.85
C LEU A 190 8.82 -25.01 92.69
N PRO A 191 7.94 -24.86 91.67
CA PRO A 191 7.14 -23.65 91.45
C PRO A 191 6.13 -23.35 92.56
N THR A 192 5.54 -24.38 93.18
CA THR A 192 4.59 -24.19 94.29
C THR A 192 5.23 -23.59 95.55
N LYS A 193 6.55 -23.72 95.69
CA LYS A 193 7.32 -23.06 96.76
C LYS A 193 7.65 -21.60 96.40
N LEU A 194 7.81 -21.30 95.11
CA LEU A 194 8.09 -19.95 94.60
C LEU A 194 6.83 -19.06 94.63
N GLU A 195 5.66 -19.59 94.24
CA GLU A 195 4.38 -18.87 94.28
C GLU A 195 4.03 -18.40 95.70
N LYS A 196 4.33 -19.21 96.72
CA LYS A 196 4.14 -18.81 98.12
C LYS A 196 5.03 -17.63 98.50
N SER A 197 6.27 -17.60 98.04
CA SER A 197 7.19 -16.48 98.31
C SER A 197 6.86 -15.22 97.51
N GLU A 198 6.33 -15.36 96.29
CA GLU A 198 5.91 -14.22 95.46
C GLU A 198 4.63 -13.57 95.98
N ALA A 199 3.68 -14.35 96.51
CA ALA A 199 2.49 -13.81 97.16
C ALA A 199 2.84 -12.92 98.37
N GLU A 200 3.84 -13.31 99.16
CA GLU A 200 4.35 -12.50 100.27
C GLU A 200 5.03 -11.21 99.76
N ALA A 201 5.79 -11.27 98.66
CA ALA A 201 6.41 -10.09 98.05
C ALA A 201 5.39 -9.14 97.37
N GLY A 202 4.26 -9.66 96.90
CA GLY A 202 3.16 -8.86 96.32
C GLY A 202 2.51 -7.93 97.35
N LEU A 203 2.22 -8.45 98.55
CA LEU A 203 1.65 -7.65 99.64
C LEU A 203 2.55 -6.48 100.07
N TRP A 204 3.87 -6.65 99.96
CA TRP A 204 4.81 -5.56 100.25
C TRP A 204 4.87 -4.50 99.15
N ARG A 205 4.71 -4.89 97.87
CA ARG A 205 4.68 -3.95 96.74
C ARG A 205 3.41 -3.10 96.71
N GLU A 206 2.26 -3.69 96.95
CA GLU A 206 0.97 -2.98 96.96
C GLU A 206 0.94 -1.89 98.04
N ARG A 207 1.58 -2.14 99.18
CA ARG A 207 1.75 -1.16 100.25
C ARG A 207 2.72 -0.02 99.90
N PHE A 208 3.68 -0.26 99.01
CA PHE A 208 4.65 0.75 98.56
C PHE A 208 4.05 1.63 97.45
N GLU A 209 3.27 1.05 96.52
CA GLU A 209 2.57 1.79 95.46
C GLU A 209 1.52 2.75 96.01
N LEU A 210 0.82 2.39 97.09
CA LEU A 210 -0.10 3.30 97.78
C LEU A 210 0.61 4.57 98.30
N LEU A 211 1.83 4.44 98.80
CA LEU A 211 2.63 5.57 99.29
C LEU A 211 3.21 6.44 98.15
N GLU A 212 3.56 5.83 97.01
CA GLU A 212 3.98 6.57 95.81
C GLU A 212 2.82 7.29 95.12
N GLY A 213 1.61 6.71 95.13
CA GLY A 213 0.41 7.34 94.56
C GLY A 213 -0.04 8.59 95.32
N GLU A 214 -0.01 8.56 96.65
CA GLU A 214 -0.38 9.72 97.48
C GLU A 214 0.58 10.90 97.28
N SER A 215 1.88 10.63 97.10
CA SER A 215 2.89 11.67 96.84
C SER A 215 2.89 12.18 95.38
N GLY A 216 2.47 11.35 94.41
CA GLY A 216 2.34 11.74 93.01
C GLY A 216 1.15 12.67 92.73
N LEU A 217 0.04 12.51 93.45
CA LEU A 217 -1.15 13.37 93.29
C LEU A 217 -0.91 14.80 93.79
N GLU A 218 -0.20 14.98 94.91
CA GLU A 218 0.16 16.31 95.41
C GLU A 218 1.08 17.09 94.44
N ILE A 219 1.95 16.39 93.72
CA ILE A 219 2.88 17.01 92.74
C ILE A 219 2.14 17.43 91.47
N GLU A 220 1.16 16.64 91.00
CA GLU A 220 0.42 16.94 89.78
C GLU A 220 -0.67 18.01 90.01
N GLU A 221 -1.26 18.08 91.21
CA GLU A 221 -2.19 19.14 91.60
C GLU A 221 -1.47 20.52 91.68
N LEU A 222 -0.23 20.56 92.14
CA LEU A 222 0.61 21.77 92.11
C LEU A 222 1.07 22.17 90.70
N ARG A 223 1.19 21.21 89.76
CA ARG A 223 1.52 21.50 88.35
C ARG A 223 0.31 21.98 87.54
N GLN A 224 -0.89 21.45 87.81
CA GLN A 224 -2.11 21.90 87.14
C GLN A 224 -2.58 23.29 87.61
N GLN A 225 -2.25 23.71 88.83
CA GLN A 225 -2.53 25.08 89.29
C GLN A 225 -1.60 26.16 88.69
N LEU A 226 -0.49 25.78 88.03
CA LEU A 226 0.46 26.73 87.42
C LEU A 226 0.19 27.00 85.91
N ILE A 227 -0.82 26.35 85.31
CA ILE A 227 -1.20 26.52 83.89
C ILE A 227 -2.48 27.37 83.73
N VAL A 228 -3.01 27.92 84.82
CA VAL A 228 -4.19 28.80 84.80
C VAL A 228 -3.86 30.08 85.57
N LEU A 229 -3.72 31.19 84.83
CA LEU A 229 -3.60 32.61 85.25
C LEU A 229 -2.24 33.30 84.97
N GLU A 230 -1.98 33.67 83.70
CA GLU A 230 -1.69 35.09 83.35
C GLU A 230 -2.09 35.39 81.87
N PRO A 231 -2.76 36.53 81.55
CA PRO A 231 -3.62 36.67 80.35
C PRO A 231 -3.28 37.83 79.36
N LEU A 232 -3.91 37.80 78.16
CA LEU A 232 -4.17 38.90 77.17
C LEU A 232 -2.96 39.56 76.45
N PRO A 233 -3.08 40.10 75.19
CA PRO A 233 -4.27 40.69 74.52
C PRO A 233 -4.66 40.02 73.17
N GLU A 234 -5.93 39.67 72.96
CA GLU A 234 -7.05 40.49 72.44
C GLU A 234 -7.15 40.59 70.90
N GLU A 235 -8.08 39.82 70.34
CA GLU A 235 -9.31 40.38 69.73
C GLU A 235 -9.20 41.47 68.65
N ILE A 236 -8.36 41.29 67.61
CA ILE A 236 -8.49 42.10 66.35
C ILE A 236 -8.46 41.27 65.05
N ALA A 237 -8.20 39.97 65.07
CA ALA A 237 -8.16 39.18 63.82
C ALA A 237 -9.53 38.61 63.37
N GLU A 238 -10.53 38.56 64.25
CA GLU A 238 -11.90 38.10 63.95
C GLU A 238 -12.73 39.08 63.08
N CYS A 239 -12.11 40.15 62.55
CA CYS A 239 -12.76 41.11 61.66
C CYS A 239 -12.49 40.92 60.16
N ARG A 240 -11.86 39.82 59.71
CA ARG A 240 -11.51 39.69 58.28
C ARG A 240 -12.18 38.53 57.52
N ASP A 241 -12.53 37.43 58.17
CA ASP A 241 -12.93 36.23 57.42
C ASP A 241 -14.42 35.84 57.55
N GLU A 242 -15.20 36.51 58.41
CA GLU A 242 -16.65 36.24 58.58
C GLU A 242 -17.60 37.17 57.79
N LEU A 243 -17.10 38.24 57.16
CA LEU A 243 -17.91 39.12 56.29
C LEU A 243 -17.82 38.80 54.80
N GLN A 244 -16.95 37.88 54.39
CA GLN A 244 -16.72 37.54 52.98
C GLN A 244 -17.61 36.38 52.47
N LEU A 245 -18.17 35.57 53.36
CA LEU A 245 -19.05 34.44 52.98
C LEU A 245 -20.52 34.67 53.39
N ALA A 246 -20.72 35.71 54.20
CA ALA A 246 -21.93 36.45 54.54
C ALA A 246 -22.69 37.05 53.36
N ARG A 247 -23.16 36.24 52.41
CA ARG A 247 -24.36 36.62 51.65
C ARG A 247 -24.09 37.51 50.44
N ASP A 248 -23.24 36.97 49.57
CA ASP A 248 -23.50 36.74 48.13
C ASP A 248 -24.88 36.10 47.81
N LEU A 249 -25.85 36.21 48.72
CA LEU A 249 -27.23 35.72 48.62
C LEU A 249 -28.24 36.84 48.91
N LEU A 250 -27.88 38.10 48.60
CA LEU A 250 -28.85 39.18 48.36
C LEU A 250 -28.50 39.96 47.09
N VAL A 251 -28.22 39.20 46.02
CA VAL A 251 -28.18 39.64 44.62
C VAL A 251 -29.54 40.13 44.10
N GLU A 252 -30.65 40.03 44.84
CA GLU A 252 -31.99 40.29 44.26
C GLU A 252 -32.78 41.44 44.90
N ALA A 253 -32.15 42.35 45.65
CA ALA A 253 -32.82 43.51 46.23
C ALA A 253 -32.07 44.84 46.07
N ARG A 254 -31.33 45.01 44.98
CA ARG A 254 -30.61 46.27 44.67
C ARG A 254 -30.94 46.89 43.31
N GLU A 255 -32.13 46.61 42.78
CA GLU A 255 -32.85 47.54 41.90
C GLU A 255 -34.35 47.57 42.26
N ARG A 256 -34.83 48.76 42.66
CA ARG A 256 -36.24 49.17 42.82
C ARG A 256 -36.94 48.81 44.13
N ALA A 257 -36.62 49.59 45.16
CA ALA A 257 -37.56 49.97 46.21
C ALA A 257 -37.42 51.48 46.51
N ASN A 258 -38.42 52.24 46.03
CA ASN A 258 -39.11 53.41 46.65
C ASN A 258 -38.23 54.51 47.28
N THR A 259 -38.20 55.77 46.86
CA THR A 259 -39.31 56.75 46.67
C THR A 259 -40.54 56.50 47.55
N SER A 260 -40.43 56.83 48.84
CA SER A 260 -41.44 57.61 49.58
C SER A 260 -41.08 57.72 51.06
N GLU A 261 -40.62 58.90 51.47
CA GLU A 261 -40.81 59.49 52.80
C GLU A 261 -40.74 61.00 52.55
N THR A 262 -41.68 61.86 52.91
CA THR A 262 -43.00 61.74 53.54
C THR A 262 -43.62 63.14 53.37
N THR A 263 -44.90 63.20 53.00
CA THR A 263 -45.72 64.41 53.09
C THR A 263 -46.39 64.48 54.45
N ALA A 264 -46.35 65.64 55.11
CA ALA A 264 -47.32 66.24 56.04
C ALA A 264 -46.57 67.33 56.85
N ASP A 265 -46.97 68.60 56.98
CA ASP A 265 -48.32 69.07 57.26
C ASP A 265 -48.38 70.63 57.22
N LYS A 266 -49.53 71.17 56.77
CA LYS A 266 -50.28 72.35 57.32
C LYS A 266 -50.00 73.82 56.89
N LEU A 267 -51.12 74.44 56.41
CA LEU A 267 -51.60 75.85 56.56
C LEU A 267 -50.97 76.90 55.59
N VAL A 268 -51.61 77.94 55.02
CA VAL A 268 -52.97 78.55 55.07
C VAL A 268 -53.01 79.76 54.08
N GLN A 269 -54.18 80.01 53.47
CA GLN A 269 -54.82 81.28 52.98
C GLN A 269 -54.06 82.26 52.03
N VAL A 270 -54.61 82.74 50.89
CA VAL A 270 -55.90 83.40 50.49
C VAL A 270 -55.80 84.94 50.41
N ASP A 271 -56.03 85.45 49.18
CA ASP A 271 -56.71 86.67 48.68
C ASP A 271 -56.32 88.13 49.02
N SER A 272 -56.73 88.97 48.03
CA SER A 272 -57.13 90.40 48.02
C SER A 272 -56.11 91.39 47.40
N GLU A 273 -56.45 92.39 46.58
CA GLU A 273 -57.68 92.95 45.99
C GLU A 273 -57.22 94.00 44.92
N ARG A 274 -57.80 94.05 43.71
CA ARG A 274 -58.77 95.05 43.19
C ARG A 274 -58.40 96.54 43.26
N GLY A 275 -58.56 97.21 42.12
CA GLY A 275 -59.25 98.51 42.01
C GLY A 275 -58.37 99.75 41.82
N ASP A 276 -58.51 100.43 40.68
CA ASP A 276 -58.98 101.82 40.66
C ASP A 276 -59.20 102.34 39.22
N GLU A 277 -60.48 102.60 38.93
CA GLU A 277 -61.00 103.34 37.79
C GLU A 277 -61.03 104.86 38.10
N LEU A 278 -60.96 105.66 37.04
CA LEU A 278 -61.58 107.00 36.90
C LEU A 278 -61.11 108.12 37.84
N ARG A 279 -60.27 109.05 37.35
CA ARG A 279 -60.37 110.44 37.88
C ARG A 279 -59.95 111.69 37.10
N THR A 280 -59.56 111.72 35.83
CA THR A 280 -59.32 113.04 35.19
C THR A 280 -59.66 113.04 33.70
N LEU A 281 -60.90 113.39 33.32
CA LEU A 281 -61.37 114.74 32.92
C LEU A 281 -61.07 114.98 31.42
N ARG A 282 -62.04 115.15 30.50
CA ARG A 282 -63.12 116.15 30.43
C ARG A 282 -62.56 117.57 30.42
N GLU A 283 -62.24 118.05 29.21
CA GLU A 283 -62.03 119.44 28.74
C GLU A 283 -61.31 119.30 27.38
N GLU A 284 -61.75 119.74 26.19
CA GLU A 284 -62.78 120.67 25.76
C GLU A 284 -63.17 120.29 24.31
N PHE A 285 -64.43 119.91 24.14
CA PHE A 285 -65.23 120.21 22.95
C PHE A 285 -65.63 121.68 23.07
N VAL A 286 -65.87 122.35 21.94
CA VAL A 286 -66.30 123.76 21.80
C VAL A 286 -65.15 124.74 21.52
N ASP A 287 -64.74 124.76 20.25
CA ASP A 287 -64.72 126.00 19.49
C ASP A 287 -64.87 125.71 17.98
N LEU A 288 -66.09 125.98 17.50
CA LEU A 288 -66.40 126.72 16.28
C LEU A 288 -65.90 126.12 14.95
N GLU A 289 -66.73 125.43 14.15
CA GLU A 289 -68.11 125.81 13.77
C GLU A 289 -68.24 127.24 13.17
N ARG A 290 -67.13 127.88 12.74
CA ARG A 290 -67.15 129.27 12.21
C ARG A 290 -66.63 129.48 10.78
N THR A 291 -66.33 128.45 9.97
CA THR A 291 -65.73 128.69 8.64
C THR A 291 -66.40 127.96 7.47
N SER A 292 -67.58 127.36 7.66
CA SER A 292 -68.29 126.59 6.64
C SER A 292 -69.39 127.35 5.86
N GLN A 293 -69.49 128.67 5.93
CA GLN A 293 -70.63 129.42 5.34
C GLN A 293 -70.31 130.55 4.37
N GLU A 294 -69.04 130.88 4.06
CA GLU A 294 -68.72 132.00 3.14
C GLU A 294 -68.29 131.58 1.71
N LEU A 295 -68.15 130.29 1.41
CA LEU A 295 -67.66 129.85 0.08
C LEU A 295 -68.76 129.38 -0.90
N ILE A 296 -70.04 129.48 -0.51
CA ILE A 296 -71.17 128.92 -1.26
C ILE A 296 -71.86 129.96 -2.17
N GLU A 297 -71.61 131.26 -2.00
CA GLU A 297 -72.33 132.31 -2.74
C GLU A 297 -71.64 132.79 -4.04
N ASP A 298 -70.37 132.46 -4.27
CA ASP A 298 -69.60 133.00 -5.41
C ASP A 298 -69.71 132.16 -6.71
N GLN A 299 -70.37 130.99 -6.66
CA GLN A 299 -70.41 130.03 -7.78
C GLN A 299 -71.68 130.09 -8.65
N ARG A 300 -72.58 131.06 -8.46
CA ARG A 300 -73.87 131.12 -9.19
C ARG A 300 -73.86 131.93 -10.50
N GLY A 301 -72.76 132.58 -10.86
CA GLY A 301 -72.70 133.47 -12.03
C GLY A 301 -72.08 132.91 -13.32
N GLN A 302 -71.52 131.69 -13.32
CA GLN A 302 -70.75 131.15 -14.46
C GLN A 302 -71.46 130.02 -15.24
N LEU A 303 -72.77 129.84 -15.05
CA LEU A 303 -73.55 128.71 -15.58
C LEU A 303 -74.55 129.09 -16.68
N GLU A 304 -74.13 129.82 -17.71
CA GLU A 304 -74.98 130.11 -18.89
C GLU A 304 -74.32 129.81 -20.26
N GLU A 305 -73.09 129.28 -20.27
CA GLU A 305 -72.34 128.92 -21.51
C GLU A 305 -72.22 127.40 -21.79
N LEU A 306 -72.92 126.54 -21.04
CA LEU A 306 -72.72 125.06 -21.07
C LEU A 306 -73.94 124.26 -21.56
N ALA A 307 -74.73 124.77 -22.51
CA ALA A 307 -75.94 124.08 -22.97
C ALA A 307 -75.70 122.81 -23.84
N ASP A 308 -74.53 122.67 -24.49
CA ASP A 308 -74.25 121.59 -25.47
C ASP A 308 -73.22 120.52 -25.02
N LEU A 309 -72.81 120.54 -23.75
CA LEU A 309 -71.90 119.56 -23.15
C LEU A 309 -72.54 118.28 -22.56
N PRO A 310 -73.81 118.25 -22.05
CA PRO A 310 -74.36 117.05 -21.42
C PRO A 310 -74.51 115.86 -22.37
N GLU A 311 -74.82 116.10 -23.65
CA GLU A 311 -75.02 115.03 -24.63
C GLU A 311 -73.69 114.40 -25.08
N LYS A 312 -72.64 115.20 -25.27
CA LYS A 312 -71.29 114.71 -25.59
C LYS A 312 -70.61 114.02 -24.41
N VAL A 313 -70.91 114.45 -23.18
CA VAL A 313 -70.47 113.79 -21.95
C VAL A 313 -71.14 112.43 -21.80
N LYS A 314 -72.46 112.31 -22.00
CA LYS A 314 -73.17 111.01 -21.94
C LYS A 314 -72.64 109.97 -22.93
N VAL A 315 -72.35 110.35 -24.18
CA VAL A 315 -71.80 109.40 -25.17
C VAL A 315 -70.37 108.97 -24.79
N ARG A 316 -69.55 109.89 -24.26
CA ARG A 316 -68.19 109.55 -23.79
C ARG A 316 -68.20 108.75 -22.48
N GLU A 317 -69.14 109.00 -21.58
CA GLU A 317 -69.34 108.23 -20.35
C GLU A 317 -69.77 106.79 -20.67
N GLU A 318 -70.65 106.60 -21.65
CA GLU A 318 -71.05 105.26 -22.09
C GLU A 318 -69.89 104.52 -22.77
N GLN A 319 -69.08 105.20 -23.58
CA GLN A 319 -67.86 104.61 -24.17
C GLN A 319 -66.80 104.28 -23.11
N LEU A 320 -66.62 105.14 -22.10
CA LEU A 320 -65.73 104.87 -20.96
C LEU A 320 -66.23 103.68 -20.15
N ARG A 321 -67.53 103.55 -19.95
CA ARG A 321 -68.14 102.42 -19.23
C ARG A 321 -67.95 101.10 -19.96
N VAL A 322 -68.14 101.09 -21.28
CA VAL A 322 -67.88 99.90 -22.12
C VAL A 322 -66.39 99.54 -22.14
N ASN A 323 -65.51 100.54 -22.20
CA ASN A 323 -64.07 100.29 -22.14
C ASN A 323 -63.60 99.85 -20.75
N GLN A 324 -64.18 100.37 -19.67
CA GLN A 324 -63.93 99.91 -18.30
C GLN A 324 -64.38 98.45 -18.13
N ALA A 325 -65.57 98.09 -18.59
CA ALA A 325 -66.05 96.70 -18.55
C ALA A 325 -65.14 95.76 -19.36
N ARG A 326 -64.65 96.19 -20.54
CA ARG A 326 -63.68 95.40 -21.32
C ARG A 326 -62.32 95.25 -20.64
N LEU A 327 -61.85 96.28 -19.92
CA LEU A 327 -60.61 96.21 -19.15
C LEU A 327 -60.77 95.29 -17.93
N GLU A 328 -61.93 95.31 -17.27
CA GLU A 328 -62.25 94.40 -16.17
C GLU A 328 -62.36 92.94 -16.64
N ASP A 329 -63.02 92.68 -17.78
CA ASP A 329 -63.10 91.34 -18.38
C ASP A 329 -61.71 90.83 -18.80
N LEU A 330 -60.89 91.71 -19.39
CA LEU A 330 -59.52 91.36 -19.79
C LEU A 330 -58.63 91.10 -18.56
N ALA A 331 -58.75 91.93 -17.52
CA ALA A 331 -58.03 91.73 -16.25
C ALA A 331 -58.42 90.41 -15.58
N ALA A 332 -59.71 90.09 -15.53
CA ALA A 332 -60.21 88.83 -15.00
C ALA A 332 -59.72 87.62 -15.81
N SER A 333 -59.68 87.73 -17.15
CA SER A 333 -59.12 86.70 -18.02
C SER A 333 -57.62 86.50 -17.76
N THR A 334 -56.85 87.58 -17.61
CA THR A 334 -55.42 87.47 -17.31
C THR A 334 -55.14 86.94 -15.91
N ASP A 335 -56.00 87.26 -14.93
CA ASP A 335 -55.86 86.73 -13.57
C ASP A 335 -56.16 85.24 -13.50
N GLU A 336 -57.16 84.76 -14.24
CA GLU A 336 -57.41 83.31 -14.36
C GLU A 336 -56.29 82.60 -15.13
N GLU A 337 -55.74 83.19 -16.19
CA GLU A 337 -54.54 82.65 -16.86
C GLU A 337 -53.33 82.60 -15.92
N LEU A 338 -53.07 83.66 -15.15
CA LEU A 338 -51.98 83.69 -14.16
C LEU A 338 -52.19 82.68 -13.04
N LYS A 339 -53.43 82.44 -12.62
CA LYS A 339 -53.78 81.42 -11.62
C LYS A 339 -53.55 80.01 -12.15
N THR A 340 -53.92 79.73 -13.39
CA THR A 340 -53.62 78.43 -14.02
C THR A 340 -52.13 78.21 -14.23
N LEU A 341 -51.38 79.23 -14.62
CA LEU A 341 -49.93 79.15 -14.76
C LEU A 341 -49.23 78.98 -13.42
N ARG A 342 -49.68 79.65 -12.36
CA ARG A 342 -49.16 79.44 -10.99
C ARG A 342 -49.44 78.03 -10.50
N ALA A 343 -50.66 77.51 -10.69
CA ALA A 343 -50.96 76.12 -10.37
C ALA A 343 -50.06 75.13 -11.12
N ARG A 344 -49.77 75.40 -12.40
CA ARG A 344 -48.83 74.58 -13.20
C ARG A 344 -47.39 74.66 -12.68
N VAL A 345 -46.95 75.83 -12.23
CA VAL A 345 -45.62 76.01 -11.63
C VAL A 345 -45.54 75.30 -10.28
N ASP A 346 -46.59 75.36 -9.46
CA ASP A 346 -46.67 74.63 -8.19
C ASP A 346 -46.67 73.11 -8.41
N GLU A 347 -47.34 72.61 -9.44
CA GLU A 347 -47.27 71.20 -9.87
C GLU A 347 -45.85 70.77 -10.32
N LEU A 348 -45.06 71.70 -10.86
CA LEU A 348 -43.69 71.44 -11.33
C LEU A 348 -42.62 71.67 -10.26
N SER A 349 -42.94 72.40 -9.18
CA SER A 349 -42.03 72.70 -8.08
C SER A 349 -41.36 71.49 -7.40
N PRO A 350 -41.99 70.30 -7.24
CA PRO A 350 -41.36 69.16 -6.59
C PRO A 350 -40.47 68.31 -7.51
N TYR A 351 -40.59 68.45 -8.84
CA TYR A 351 -39.84 67.62 -9.79
C TYR A 351 -38.30 67.76 -9.72
N PRO A 352 -37.71 68.95 -9.49
CA PRO A 352 -36.26 69.09 -9.35
C PRO A 352 -35.70 68.32 -8.14
N VAL A 353 -36.43 68.27 -7.03
CA VAL A 353 -36.03 67.53 -5.83
C VAL A 353 -36.12 66.03 -6.09
N LEU A 354 -37.21 65.57 -6.70
CA LEU A 354 -37.38 64.17 -7.07
C LEU A 354 -36.34 63.70 -8.10
N LEU A 355 -35.93 64.56 -9.03
CA LEU A 355 -34.85 64.27 -9.97
C LEU A 355 -33.50 64.16 -9.26
N ALA A 356 -33.19 65.05 -8.33
CA ALA A 356 -31.97 64.97 -7.53
C ALA A 356 -31.93 63.70 -6.66
N GLU A 357 -33.07 63.31 -6.06
CA GLU A 357 -33.20 62.04 -5.32
C GLU A 357 -32.98 60.83 -6.23
N ARG A 358 -33.56 60.83 -7.44
CA ARG A 358 -33.34 59.76 -8.43
C ARG A 358 -31.90 59.72 -8.92
N ASP A 359 -31.24 60.87 -9.09
CA ASP A 359 -29.84 60.94 -9.50
C ASP A 359 -28.92 60.38 -8.40
N GLU A 360 -29.21 60.62 -7.12
CA GLU A 360 -28.47 60.02 -6.01
C GLU A 360 -28.74 58.51 -5.88
N GLU A 361 -29.98 58.07 -6.08
CA GLU A 361 -30.31 56.64 -6.17
C GLU A 361 -29.59 55.95 -7.35
N LEU A 362 -29.48 56.62 -8.50
CA LEU A 362 -28.72 56.10 -9.64
C LEU A 362 -27.23 56.05 -9.35
N LYS A 363 -26.65 57.07 -8.71
CA LYS A 363 -25.23 57.04 -8.32
C LYS A 363 -24.93 55.89 -7.36
N THR A 364 -25.77 55.67 -6.37
CA THR A 364 -25.60 54.56 -5.42
C THR A 364 -25.78 53.20 -6.08
N ALA A 365 -26.73 53.07 -7.01
CA ALA A 365 -26.91 51.84 -7.79
C ALA A 365 -25.72 51.56 -8.74
N VAL A 366 -25.16 52.60 -9.37
CA VAL A 366 -23.96 52.49 -10.23
C VAL A 366 -22.74 52.11 -9.41
N ALA A 367 -22.51 52.75 -8.26
CA ALA A 367 -21.42 52.38 -7.35
C ALA A 367 -21.56 50.92 -6.87
N GLY A 368 -22.77 50.50 -6.51
CA GLY A 368 -23.03 49.10 -6.14
C GLY A 368 -22.82 48.11 -7.28
N ALA A 369 -23.08 48.52 -8.53
CA ALA A 369 -22.80 47.69 -9.71
C ALA A 369 -21.29 47.58 -9.99
N GLU A 370 -20.53 48.67 -9.84
CA GLU A 370 -19.07 48.67 -9.96
C GLU A 370 -18.41 47.77 -8.90
N ASP A 371 -18.86 47.85 -7.64
CA ASP A 371 -18.40 46.98 -6.55
C ASP A 371 -18.69 45.49 -6.84
N LEU A 372 -19.86 45.18 -7.41
CA LEU A 372 -20.24 43.83 -7.83
C LEU A 372 -19.39 43.34 -9.01
N GLU A 373 -19.10 44.18 -9.99
CA GLU A 373 -18.21 43.86 -11.12
C GLU A 373 -16.78 43.60 -10.64
N GLU A 374 -16.28 44.39 -9.67
CA GLU A 374 -14.98 44.16 -9.08
C GLU A 374 -14.94 42.86 -8.28
N SER A 375 -15.93 42.62 -7.42
CA SER A 375 -16.05 41.39 -6.64
C SER A 375 -16.14 40.14 -7.52
N THR A 376 -16.97 40.17 -8.56
CA THR A 376 -17.08 39.04 -9.51
C THR A 376 -15.81 38.85 -10.32
N SER A 377 -15.10 39.91 -10.70
CA SER A 377 -13.80 39.82 -11.36
C SER A 377 -12.73 39.20 -10.45
N GLN A 378 -12.72 39.56 -9.16
CA GLN A 378 -11.84 38.96 -8.17
C GLN A 378 -12.15 37.47 -7.97
N GLU A 379 -13.43 37.08 -7.89
CA GLU A 379 -13.84 35.67 -7.80
C GLU A 379 -13.45 34.88 -9.06
N ILE A 380 -13.66 35.44 -10.25
CA ILE A 380 -13.26 34.81 -11.52
C ILE A 380 -11.74 34.59 -11.55
N ASN A 381 -10.96 35.58 -11.10
CA ASN A 381 -9.49 35.46 -11.04
C ASN A 381 -9.05 34.43 -9.99
N ALA A 382 -9.71 34.37 -8.83
CA ALA A 382 -9.45 33.34 -7.82
C ALA A 382 -9.80 31.93 -8.31
N LEU A 383 -10.90 31.78 -9.06
CA LEU A 383 -11.29 30.51 -9.68
C LEU A 383 -10.29 30.10 -10.78
N ARG A 384 -9.80 31.05 -11.58
CA ARG A 384 -8.75 30.80 -12.58
C ARG A 384 -7.44 30.35 -11.92
N ALA A 385 -7.03 31.01 -10.84
CA ALA A 385 -5.84 30.61 -10.06
C ALA A 385 -5.99 29.19 -9.50
N ARG A 386 -7.15 28.85 -8.92
CA ARG A 386 -7.44 27.48 -8.47
C ARG A 386 -7.43 26.47 -9.62
N LEU A 387 -7.84 26.87 -10.83
CA LEU A 387 -7.77 26.00 -12.00
C LEU A 387 -6.30 25.70 -12.35
N THR A 388 -5.44 26.73 -12.34
CA THR A 388 -4.00 26.55 -12.60
C THR A 388 -3.28 25.73 -11.53
N GLU A 389 -3.79 25.71 -10.30
CA GLU A 389 -3.28 24.83 -9.23
C GLU A 389 -3.64 23.34 -9.47
N LEU A 390 -4.63 23.04 -10.32
CA LEU A 390 -5.03 21.67 -10.66
C LEU A 390 -4.22 21.09 -11.84
N ASP A 391 -3.66 21.92 -12.71
CA ASP A 391 -2.79 21.51 -13.82
C ASP A 391 -1.63 20.57 -13.40
N PRO A 392 -0.86 20.85 -12.31
CA PRO A 392 0.18 19.93 -11.87
C PRO A 392 -0.38 18.60 -11.34
N VAL A 393 -1.59 18.59 -10.77
CA VAL A 393 -2.23 17.36 -10.30
C VAL A 393 -2.63 16.48 -11.48
N GLU A 394 -3.12 17.06 -12.58
CA GLU A 394 -3.40 16.33 -13.81
C GLU A 394 -2.11 15.77 -14.44
N ALA A 395 -1.01 16.54 -14.41
CA ALA A 395 0.29 16.08 -14.88
C ALA A 395 0.84 14.90 -14.05
N GLU A 396 0.72 14.95 -12.72
CA GLU A 396 1.11 13.85 -11.83
C GLU A 396 0.19 12.63 -12.01
N LEU A 397 -1.12 12.83 -12.24
CA LEU A 397 -2.04 11.73 -12.58
C LEU A 397 -1.64 11.05 -13.89
N GLY A 398 -1.20 11.83 -14.89
CA GLY A 398 -0.65 11.32 -16.15
C GLY A 398 0.58 10.44 -15.93
N LYS A 399 1.56 10.92 -15.14
CA LYS A 399 2.75 10.13 -14.76
C LYS A 399 2.38 8.86 -14.01
N HIS A 400 1.45 8.94 -13.05
CA HIS A 400 0.99 7.76 -12.33
C HIS A 400 0.33 6.73 -13.25
N LYS A 401 -0.48 7.18 -14.21
CA LYS A 401 -1.09 6.29 -15.22
C LYS A 401 -0.04 5.59 -16.09
N GLU A 402 1.00 6.31 -16.48
CA GLU A 402 2.11 5.73 -17.25
C GLU A 402 2.90 4.72 -16.41
N THR A 403 3.17 5.02 -15.13
CA THR A 403 3.81 4.04 -14.23
C THR A 403 2.95 2.81 -13.99
N LEU A 404 1.62 2.97 -13.92
CA LEU A 404 0.68 1.85 -13.77
C LEU A 404 0.69 0.95 -15.00
N LEU A 405 0.72 1.52 -16.21
CA LEU A 405 0.81 0.74 -17.44
C LEU A 405 2.12 -0.07 -17.50
N VAL A 406 3.24 0.55 -17.12
CA VAL A 406 4.54 -0.14 -17.07
C VAL A 406 4.53 -1.26 -16.01
N THR A 407 3.91 -1.06 -14.85
CA THR A 407 3.82 -2.12 -13.83
C THR A 407 2.88 -3.24 -14.25
N GLU A 408 1.75 -2.94 -14.89
CA GLU A 408 0.83 -3.93 -15.46
C GLU A 408 1.51 -4.78 -16.55
N GLU A 409 2.30 -4.15 -17.43
CA GLU A 409 3.06 -4.84 -18.47
C GLU A 409 4.16 -5.73 -17.87
N ARG A 410 4.87 -5.25 -16.84
CA ARG A 410 5.80 -6.08 -16.05
C ARG A 410 5.10 -7.28 -15.42
N HIS A 411 3.92 -7.08 -14.81
CA HIS A 411 3.16 -8.17 -14.20
C HIS A 411 2.67 -9.20 -15.22
N ARG A 412 2.26 -8.78 -16.43
CA ARG A 412 1.97 -9.70 -17.53
C ARG A 412 3.20 -10.53 -17.92
N ASN A 413 4.34 -9.87 -18.11
CA ASN A 413 5.59 -10.56 -18.47
C ASN A 413 6.03 -11.57 -17.40
N TYR A 414 5.89 -11.22 -16.10
CA TYR A 414 6.16 -12.16 -15.01
C TYR A 414 5.19 -13.34 -15.01
N SER A 415 3.89 -13.09 -15.21
CA SER A 415 2.88 -14.14 -15.31
C SER A 415 3.17 -15.11 -16.45
N ASP A 416 3.52 -14.59 -17.63
CA ASP A 416 3.77 -15.44 -18.80
C ASP A 416 5.08 -16.23 -18.64
N ARG A 417 6.13 -15.61 -18.10
CA ARG A 417 7.37 -16.33 -17.74
C ARG A 417 7.12 -17.43 -16.71
N ALA A 418 6.27 -17.17 -15.70
CA ALA A 418 5.91 -18.18 -14.71
C ALA A 418 5.12 -19.35 -15.32
N LYS A 419 4.23 -19.09 -16.29
CA LYS A 419 3.54 -20.17 -17.02
C LYS A 419 4.50 -21.03 -17.82
N ASP A 420 5.45 -20.40 -18.51
CA ASP A 420 6.48 -21.10 -19.28
C ASP A 420 7.38 -21.94 -18.37
N GLU A 421 7.75 -21.42 -17.20
CA GLU A 421 8.54 -22.14 -16.20
C GLU A 421 7.75 -23.33 -15.60
N ILE A 422 6.46 -23.14 -15.28
CA ILE A 422 5.59 -24.24 -14.84
C ILE A 422 5.48 -25.31 -15.92
N LYS A 423 5.36 -24.92 -17.19
CA LYS A 423 5.32 -25.87 -18.31
C LYS A 423 6.63 -26.63 -18.42
N ALA A 424 7.78 -25.94 -18.37
CA ALA A 424 9.09 -26.57 -18.42
C ALA A 424 9.32 -27.54 -17.24
N LEU A 425 8.88 -27.17 -16.03
CA LEU A 425 8.94 -28.02 -14.85
C LEU A 425 8.03 -29.26 -15.00
N LYS A 426 6.84 -29.09 -15.59
CA LYS A 426 5.93 -30.21 -15.85
C LYS A 426 6.50 -31.17 -16.89
N ASP A 427 7.09 -30.65 -17.97
CA ASP A 427 7.75 -31.46 -19.00
C ASP A 427 8.94 -32.22 -18.39
N ARG A 428 9.74 -31.57 -17.54
CA ARG A 428 10.85 -32.22 -16.82
C ARG A 428 10.37 -33.29 -15.84
N ASN A 429 9.26 -33.05 -15.14
CA ASN A 429 8.66 -34.06 -14.26
C ASN A 429 8.12 -35.26 -15.05
N GLY A 430 7.59 -35.03 -16.25
CA GLY A 430 7.20 -36.09 -17.18
C GLY A 430 8.38 -36.98 -17.64
N VAL A 431 9.60 -36.44 -17.68
CA VAL A 431 10.82 -37.22 -17.94
C VAL A 431 11.30 -37.98 -16.70
N LEU A 432 11.04 -37.47 -15.49
CA LEU A 432 11.44 -38.13 -14.23
C LEU A 432 10.54 -39.30 -13.84
N GLU A 433 9.25 -39.27 -14.16
CA GLU A 433 8.33 -40.40 -13.91
C GLU A 433 8.83 -41.74 -14.46
N PRO A 434 9.18 -41.88 -15.75
CA PRO A 434 9.65 -43.15 -16.28
C PRO A 434 11.00 -43.59 -15.70
N LEU A 435 11.85 -42.66 -15.26
CA LEU A 435 13.10 -42.99 -14.58
C LEU A 435 12.86 -43.65 -13.22
N SER A 436 11.84 -43.21 -12.47
CA SER A 436 11.47 -43.87 -11.21
C SER A 436 11.00 -45.32 -11.43
N ALA A 437 10.23 -45.56 -12.49
CA ALA A 437 9.78 -46.89 -12.88
C ALA A 437 10.95 -47.77 -13.37
N GLN A 438 11.91 -47.18 -14.09
CA GLN A 438 13.13 -47.88 -14.50
C GLN A 438 14.00 -48.23 -13.29
N LEU A 439 14.16 -47.32 -12.33
CA LEU A 439 14.93 -47.55 -11.12
C LEU A 439 14.32 -48.67 -10.26
N ALA A 440 12.99 -48.68 -10.10
CA ALA A 440 12.27 -49.76 -9.43
C ALA A 440 12.45 -51.11 -10.14
N ARG A 441 12.50 -51.13 -11.49
CA ARG A 441 12.83 -52.35 -12.25
C ARG A 441 14.25 -52.82 -12.01
N THR A 442 15.23 -51.91 -12.06
CA THR A 442 16.64 -52.27 -11.80
C THR A 442 16.86 -52.74 -10.37
N GLU A 443 16.16 -52.16 -9.39
CA GLU A 443 16.21 -52.62 -8.00
C GLU A 443 15.59 -54.01 -7.84
N ALA A 444 14.49 -54.30 -8.56
CA ALA A 444 13.90 -55.63 -8.55
C ALA A 444 14.82 -56.67 -9.22
N GLU A 445 15.48 -56.31 -10.31
CA GLU A 445 16.49 -57.16 -10.97
C GLU A 445 17.71 -57.41 -10.07
N LEU A 446 18.18 -56.40 -9.35
CA LEU A 446 19.28 -56.51 -8.39
C LEU A 446 18.90 -57.42 -7.22
N ARG A 447 17.73 -57.21 -6.60
CA ARG A 447 17.21 -58.10 -5.55
C ARG A 447 17.11 -59.55 -6.03
N ALA A 448 16.62 -59.77 -7.25
CA ALA A 448 16.55 -61.11 -7.83
C ALA A 448 17.94 -61.70 -8.14
N SER A 449 18.97 -60.87 -8.36
CA SER A 449 20.35 -61.32 -8.49
C SER A 449 20.96 -61.68 -7.13
N ASP A 450 20.70 -60.87 -6.10
CA ASP A 450 21.17 -61.12 -4.73
C ASP A 450 20.56 -62.41 -4.17
N GLU A 451 19.25 -62.64 -4.35
CA GLU A 451 18.61 -63.90 -3.98
C GLU A 451 19.22 -65.11 -4.72
N ARG A 452 19.65 -64.93 -5.96
CA ARG A 452 20.36 -65.99 -6.72
C ARG A 452 21.75 -66.25 -6.15
N HIS A 453 22.47 -65.20 -5.75
CA HIS A 453 23.78 -65.33 -5.11
C HIS A 453 23.68 -66.00 -3.73
N GLU A 454 22.69 -65.65 -2.91
CA GLU A 454 22.46 -66.30 -1.61
C GLU A 454 22.17 -67.79 -1.77
N ARG A 455 21.32 -68.18 -2.73
CA ARG A 455 21.06 -69.60 -3.02
C ARG A 455 22.32 -70.34 -3.47
N LEU A 456 23.14 -69.73 -4.33
CA LEU A 456 24.42 -70.31 -4.76
C LEU A 456 25.40 -70.43 -3.59
N LEU A 457 25.43 -69.45 -2.68
CA LEU A 457 26.26 -69.52 -1.48
C LEU A 457 25.78 -70.66 -0.57
N GLU A 458 24.48 -70.77 -0.29
CA GLU A 458 23.94 -71.90 0.48
C GLU A 458 24.29 -73.26 -0.15
N ASP A 459 24.14 -73.40 -1.46
CA ASP A 459 24.46 -74.64 -2.16
C ASP A 459 25.97 -74.94 -2.13
N SER A 460 26.81 -73.89 -2.21
CA SER A 460 28.26 -74.00 -2.03
C SER A 460 28.63 -74.40 -0.60
N GLU A 461 27.93 -73.87 0.41
CA GLU A 461 28.15 -74.22 1.82
C GLU A 461 27.71 -75.66 2.10
N LYS A 462 26.56 -76.09 1.56
CA LYS A 462 26.10 -77.48 1.64
C LYS A 462 27.11 -78.43 0.99
N THR A 463 27.65 -78.07 -0.17
CA THR A 463 28.68 -78.88 -0.84
C THR A 463 30.00 -78.89 -0.09
N ILE A 464 30.46 -77.75 0.44
CA ILE A 464 31.66 -77.68 1.30
C ILE A 464 31.46 -78.52 2.57
N ALA A 465 30.28 -78.45 3.22
CA ALA A 465 29.96 -79.26 4.39
C ALA A 465 30.01 -80.76 4.05
N HIS A 466 29.40 -81.17 2.93
CA HIS A 466 29.46 -82.56 2.47
C HIS A 466 30.90 -83.03 2.18
N LEU A 467 31.71 -82.17 1.54
CA LEU A 467 33.11 -82.47 1.28
C LEU A 467 33.92 -82.56 2.58
N ARG A 468 33.67 -81.69 3.57
CA ARG A 468 34.30 -81.77 4.89
C ARG A 468 33.95 -83.07 5.61
N THR A 469 32.68 -83.50 5.57
CA THR A 469 32.28 -84.80 6.14
C THR A 469 33.04 -85.94 5.47
N ARG A 470 33.11 -85.96 4.13
CA ARG A 470 33.92 -86.96 3.40
C ARG A 470 35.40 -86.92 3.76
N VAL A 471 35.98 -85.74 3.95
CA VAL A 471 37.39 -85.62 4.39
C VAL A 471 37.57 -86.19 5.79
N ASN A 472 36.66 -85.90 6.73
CA ASN A 472 36.68 -86.48 8.07
C ASN A 472 36.49 -88.01 8.03
N ASP A 473 35.68 -88.54 7.11
CA ASP A 473 35.52 -89.99 6.93
C ASP A 473 36.79 -90.66 6.37
N LEU A 474 37.66 -89.91 5.67
CA LEU A 474 38.93 -90.40 5.11
C LEU A 474 40.09 -90.33 6.12
N GLU A 475 40.02 -89.46 7.12
CA GLU A 475 41.03 -89.33 8.19
C GLU A 475 41.32 -90.63 8.97
N PRO A 476 40.31 -91.41 9.43
CA PRO A 476 40.56 -92.70 10.09
C PRO A 476 41.19 -93.73 9.14
N ILE A 477 40.94 -93.64 7.82
CA ILE A 477 41.59 -94.52 6.84
C ILE A 477 43.08 -94.17 6.74
N GLN A 478 43.47 -92.89 6.80
CA GLN A 478 44.88 -92.50 6.82
C GLN A 478 45.61 -92.98 8.07
N LEU A 479 44.96 -92.91 9.23
CA LEU A 479 45.47 -93.49 10.48
C LEU A 479 45.65 -95.01 10.37
N GLN A 480 44.67 -95.71 9.80
CA GLN A 480 44.78 -97.16 9.56
C GLN A 480 45.91 -97.51 8.58
N PHE A 481 46.14 -96.71 7.54
CA PHE A 481 47.28 -96.89 6.64
C PHE A 481 48.62 -96.65 7.36
N ALA A 482 48.72 -95.61 8.18
CA ALA A 482 49.93 -95.33 8.96
C ALA A 482 50.22 -96.44 10.00
N GLU A 483 49.18 -96.98 10.64
CA GLU A 483 49.30 -98.14 11.52
C GLU A 483 49.79 -99.38 10.75
N ARG A 484 49.20 -99.66 9.58
CA ARG A 484 49.61 -100.78 8.71
C ARG A 484 51.03 -100.62 8.18
N GLU A 485 51.46 -99.40 7.85
CA GLU A 485 52.86 -99.12 7.51
C GLU A 485 53.79 -99.35 8.70
N GLY A 486 53.38 -98.95 9.91
CA GLY A 486 54.12 -99.22 11.14
C GLY A 486 54.27 -100.73 11.40
N GLU A 487 53.20 -101.49 11.25
CA GLU A 487 53.19 -102.96 11.34
C GLU A 487 54.12 -103.59 10.29
N LEU A 488 54.06 -103.12 9.03
CA LEU A 488 54.95 -103.57 7.96
C LEU A 488 56.41 -103.30 8.28
N ARG A 489 56.78 -102.09 8.76
CA ARG A 489 58.16 -101.77 9.15
C ARG A 489 58.66 -102.67 10.28
N VAL A 490 57.80 -103.03 11.23
CA VAL A 490 58.15 -103.97 12.31
C VAL A 490 58.38 -105.38 11.75
N ILE A 491 57.55 -105.83 10.81
CA ILE A 491 57.71 -107.13 10.14
C ILE A 491 58.99 -107.15 9.30
N GLU A 492 59.27 -106.09 8.54
CA GLU A 492 60.50 -105.93 7.75
C GLU A 492 61.75 -105.97 8.63
N LYS A 493 61.73 -105.26 9.76
CA LYS A 493 62.83 -105.29 10.73
C LYS A 493 63.03 -106.70 11.31
N ARG A 494 61.95 -107.38 11.72
CA ARG A 494 62.03 -108.77 12.20
C ARG A 494 62.59 -109.72 11.14
N PHE A 495 62.21 -109.53 9.87
CA PHE A 495 62.73 -110.32 8.76
C PHE A 495 64.22 -110.04 8.51
N ALA A 496 64.65 -108.78 8.60
CA ALA A 496 66.06 -108.40 8.51
C ALA A 496 66.90 -108.99 9.66
N ASP A 497 66.38 -108.93 10.90
CA ASP A 497 67.02 -109.50 12.09
C ASP A 497 67.15 -111.05 11.95
N LEU A 498 66.10 -111.72 11.45
CA LEU A 498 66.14 -113.16 11.17
C LEU A 498 67.14 -113.53 10.06
N GLN A 499 67.24 -112.73 9.01
CA GLN A 499 68.25 -112.92 7.97
C GLN A 499 69.67 -112.72 8.50
N ALA A 500 69.89 -111.71 9.36
CA ALA A 500 71.18 -111.47 10.00
C ALA A 500 71.56 -112.66 10.88
N HIS A 501 70.63 -113.16 11.68
CA HIS A 501 70.85 -114.34 12.52
C HIS A 501 71.17 -115.59 11.70
N SER A 502 70.44 -115.86 10.61
CA SER A 502 70.72 -116.98 9.71
C SER A 502 72.09 -116.86 9.02
N ARG A 503 72.53 -115.63 8.68
CA ARG A 503 73.88 -115.37 8.16
C ARG A 503 74.94 -115.62 9.21
N GLU A 504 74.73 -115.18 10.45
CA GLU A 504 75.63 -115.41 11.59
C GLU A 504 75.77 -116.91 11.90
N GLU A 505 74.67 -117.65 11.92
CA GLU A 505 74.69 -119.11 12.07
C GLU A 505 75.43 -119.78 10.91
N SER A 506 75.22 -119.33 9.67
CA SER A 506 75.95 -119.84 8.50
C SER A 506 77.45 -119.55 8.58
N THR A 507 77.83 -118.35 9.06
CA THR A 507 79.25 -118.02 9.29
C THR A 507 79.84 -118.83 10.43
N SER A 508 79.12 -119.05 11.53
CA SER A 508 79.57 -119.88 12.65
C SER A 508 79.72 -121.35 12.26
N LEU A 509 78.79 -121.88 11.46
CA LEU A 509 78.89 -123.23 10.89
C LEU A 509 80.05 -123.35 9.90
N ASN A 510 80.31 -122.32 9.10
CA ASN A 510 81.44 -122.28 8.17
C ASN A 510 82.79 -122.17 8.90
N GLU A 511 82.87 -121.39 9.99
CA GLU A 511 84.02 -121.33 10.89
C GLU A 511 84.27 -122.66 11.61
N ARG A 512 83.21 -123.38 12.00
CA ARG A 512 83.34 -124.74 12.54
C ARG A 512 83.86 -125.73 11.49
N LEU A 513 83.45 -125.59 10.24
CA LEU A 513 83.95 -126.39 9.12
C LEU A 513 85.43 -126.11 8.82
N THR A 514 85.88 -124.85 8.89
CA THR A 514 87.31 -124.50 8.70
C THR A 514 88.19 -125.00 9.85
N VAL A 515 87.67 -125.06 11.08
CA VAL A 515 88.38 -125.66 12.23
C VAL A 515 88.52 -127.20 12.09
N LEU A 516 87.62 -127.86 11.36
CA LEU A 516 87.68 -129.32 11.12
C LEU A 516 88.55 -129.72 9.91
N ALA A 517 88.93 -128.77 9.05
CA ALA A 517 89.70 -129.02 7.84
C ALA A 517 91.10 -129.68 8.04
N PRO A 518 91.86 -129.48 9.14
CA PRO A 518 93.18 -130.08 9.31
C PRO A 518 93.20 -131.43 10.06
N MET A 519 92.04 -132.06 10.31
CA MET A 519 91.96 -133.40 10.95
C MET A 519 92.73 -134.53 10.23
N PRO A 520 92.81 -134.60 8.89
CA PRO A 520 93.57 -135.65 8.19
C PRO A 520 95.08 -135.54 8.44
N ASP A 521 95.62 -134.32 8.45
CA ASP A 521 97.06 -134.06 8.60
C ASP A 521 97.53 -134.28 10.05
N ARG A 522 96.68 -133.97 11.04
CA ARG A 522 96.96 -134.22 12.46
C ARG A 522 96.91 -135.69 12.86
N LEU A 523 96.16 -136.53 12.13
CA LEU A 523 96.13 -137.99 12.32
C LEU A 523 97.36 -138.66 11.69
N ALA A 524 97.81 -138.20 10.52
CA ALA A 524 99.03 -138.69 9.87
C ALA A 524 100.31 -138.38 10.69
N GLU A 525 100.36 -137.23 11.36
CA GLU A 525 101.47 -136.84 12.23
C GLU A 525 101.50 -137.65 13.55
N ARG A 526 100.33 -137.98 14.12
CA ARG A 526 100.26 -138.82 15.33
C ARG A 526 100.62 -140.29 15.08
N GLU A 527 100.37 -140.82 13.89
CA GLU A 527 100.82 -142.18 13.53
C GLU A 527 102.33 -142.27 13.32
N ARG A 528 103.00 -141.19 12.88
CA ARG A 528 104.47 -141.08 12.86
C ARG A 528 105.06 -141.04 14.27
N GLN A 529 104.51 -140.18 15.14
CA GLN A 529 105.00 -140.00 16.52
C GLN A 529 104.82 -141.26 17.39
N LEU A 530 103.81 -142.11 17.12
CA LEU A 530 103.62 -143.38 17.84
C LEU A 530 104.59 -144.51 17.41
N LYS A 531 105.29 -144.36 16.27
CA LYS A 531 106.35 -145.29 15.84
C LYS A 531 107.71 -144.96 16.46
N GLU A 532 107.98 -143.68 16.67
CA GLU A 532 109.25 -143.14 17.23
C GLU A 532 109.33 -143.36 18.75
N ILE A 533 108.22 -143.11 19.47
CA ILE A 533 108.12 -143.32 20.93
C ILE A 533 108.24 -144.80 21.34
N ARG A 534 107.92 -145.76 20.46
CA ARG A 534 108.11 -147.20 20.73
C ARG A 534 109.55 -147.66 20.59
N GLN A 535 110.40 -146.93 19.86
CA GLN A 535 111.81 -147.28 19.67
C GLN A 535 112.71 -146.63 20.74
N GLU A 536 112.30 -145.49 21.31
CA GLU A 536 113.06 -144.78 22.35
C GLU A 536 112.84 -145.32 23.78
N HIS A 537 111.72 -146.00 24.06
CA HIS A 537 111.39 -146.53 25.39
C HIS A 537 112.18 -147.80 25.80
N GLN A 538 112.93 -148.42 24.87
CA GLN A 538 113.72 -149.63 25.13
C GLN A 538 115.21 -149.34 25.46
N HIS A 539 115.68 -148.09 25.31
CA HIS A 539 117.10 -147.72 25.50
C HIS A 539 117.38 -146.85 26.74
N HIS A 540 116.40 -146.09 27.26
CA HIS A 540 116.64 -145.14 28.38
C HIS A 540 116.24 -145.64 29.78
N LEU A 541 115.96 -146.95 29.95
CA LEU A 541 115.82 -147.61 31.27
C LEU A 541 117.15 -148.07 31.89
N LYS A 542 118.28 -147.48 31.46
CA LYS A 542 119.61 -147.71 32.06
C LYS A 542 120.41 -146.41 32.10
N VAL A 543 120.53 -145.86 33.33
CA VAL A 543 121.53 -144.85 33.77
C VAL A 543 121.18 -143.42 33.30
N SER A 544 120.95 -142.40 34.13
CA SER A 544 121.74 -141.95 35.28
C SER A 544 120.93 -140.98 36.15
N ALA A 545 121.12 -141.10 37.47
CA ALA A 545 120.81 -140.06 38.45
C ALA A 545 122.10 -139.28 38.78
N LYS A 546 121.92 -138.00 39.12
CA LYS A 546 122.91 -137.03 39.64
C LYS A 546 123.66 -136.20 38.59
N GLU A 547 123.06 -135.07 38.26
CA GLU A 547 123.76 -133.79 38.14
C GLU A 547 122.72 -132.70 38.42
N ILE A 548 122.70 -132.17 39.66
CA ILE A 548 123.40 -130.93 40.02
C ILE A 548 122.58 -129.75 39.49
N ALA A 549 121.76 -129.11 40.32
CA ALA A 549 122.18 -128.17 41.36
C ALA A 549 122.96 -126.99 40.77
N ILE A 550 122.60 -125.78 41.21
CA ILE A 550 123.12 -124.49 40.75
C ILE A 550 122.37 -123.96 39.53
N LEU A 551 121.28 -123.25 39.85
CA LEU A 551 120.99 -121.85 39.50
C LEU A 551 119.55 -121.62 40.03
N ARG A 552 119.31 -121.21 41.29
CA ARG A 552 119.61 -119.87 41.85
C ARG A 552 119.56 -118.85 40.71
N GLU A 553 118.63 -117.92 40.69
CA GLU A 553 118.51 -116.89 41.69
C GLU A 553 117.38 -115.98 41.22
N GLN A 554 116.68 -115.36 42.16
CA GLN A 554 115.91 -114.14 41.97
C GLN A 554 114.41 -114.28 41.65
N VAL A 555 113.69 -114.00 42.75
CA VAL A 555 112.59 -113.03 42.86
C VAL A 555 111.21 -113.66 42.90
N THR A 556 110.71 -113.85 44.12
CA THR A 556 109.45 -113.20 44.54
C THR A 556 109.37 -113.05 46.08
N LYS A 557 108.89 -111.87 46.51
CA LYS A 557 108.16 -111.51 47.75
C LYS A 557 108.92 -110.89 48.96
N LEU A 558 108.72 -109.57 49.13
CA LEU A 558 108.87 -108.75 50.35
C LEU A 558 107.45 -108.24 50.75
N ALA A 559 106.99 -108.41 52.00
CA ALA A 559 107.05 -107.49 53.17
C ALA A 559 106.04 -106.30 53.11
N ALA A 560 105.58 -105.62 54.18
CA ALA A 560 104.99 -105.91 55.50
C ALA A 560 104.82 -104.56 56.26
N LEU A 561 103.58 -104.15 56.59
CA LEU A 561 103.10 -103.25 57.70
C LEU A 561 103.48 -101.73 57.72
N PRO A 562 102.90 -100.82 58.57
CA PRO A 562 101.82 -100.89 59.59
C PRO A 562 100.81 -99.67 59.73
N ASN A 563 99.85 -99.82 60.66
CA ASN A 563 98.73 -98.97 61.12
C ASN A 563 99.04 -97.63 61.85
N GLN A 564 98.66 -96.46 61.28
CA GLN A 564 98.37 -95.19 62.02
C GLN A 564 97.32 -94.26 61.35
N VAL A 565 96.51 -94.71 60.38
CA VAL A 565 95.65 -93.81 59.56
C VAL A 565 94.20 -93.64 60.09
N ASP A 566 93.65 -94.64 60.79
CA ASP A 566 92.20 -94.68 61.06
C ASP A 566 91.66 -93.70 62.11
N LYS A 567 92.54 -93.06 62.91
CA LYS A 567 92.11 -92.09 63.94
C LYS A 567 92.05 -90.65 63.44
N ALA A 568 92.73 -90.31 62.35
CA ALA A 568 92.73 -88.97 61.78
C ALA A 568 91.54 -88.73 60.83
N GLU A 569 91.07 -89.77 60.14
CA GLU A 569 89.98 -89.65 59.14
C GLU A 569 88.62 -89.30 59.77
N LYS A 570 88.30 -89.82 60.97
CA LYS A 570 87.00 -89.56 61.60
C LYS A 570 86.75 -88.11 62.02
N LEU A 571 87.79 -87.35 62.39
CA LEU A 571 87.65 -85.93 62.77
C LEU A 571 87.62 -84.99 61.54
N VAL A 572 88.18 -85.43 60.40
CA VAL A 572 88.14 -84.69 59.14
C VAL A 572 86.77 -84.81 58.47
N GLU A 573 86.11 -85.96 58.57
CA GLU A 573 84.76 -86.17 58.01
C GLU A 573 83.69 -85.32 58.72
N GLU A 574 83.80 -85.20 60.05
CA GLU A 574 82.81 -84.48 60.87
C GLU A 574 82.90 -82.95 60.71
N THR A 575 84.10 -82.42 60.43
CA THR A 575 84.31 -81.00 60.13
C THR A 575 83.96 -80.63 58.69
N ARG A 576 84.14 -81.55 57.73
CA ARG A 576 83.67 -81.39 56.33
C ARG A 576 82.14 -81.36 56.22
N GLY A 577 81.43 -82.15 57.02
CA GLY A 577 79.97 -82.15 57.04
C GLY A 577 79.38 -80.80 57.46
N LYS A 578 79.95 -80.17 58.50
CA LYS A 578 79.52 -78.85 58.99
C LYS A 578 79.84 -77.72 58.00
N LEU A 579 80.95 -77.81 57.27
CA LEU A 579 81.31 -76.83 56.24
C LEU A 579 80.39 -76.90 55.01
N ALA A 580 80.04 -78.11 54.56
CA ALA A 580 79.13 -78.32 53.43
C ALA A 580 77.71 -77.79 53.69
N GLU A 581 77.24 -77.84 54.94
CA GLU A 581 75.92 -77.35 55.29
C GLU A 581 75.84 -75.81 55.35
N VAL A 582 76.91 -75.14 55.80
CA VAL A 582 77.03 -73.68 55.73
C VAL A 582 77.11 -73.19 54.29
N ASP A 583 77.86 -73.88 53.44
CA ASP A 583 77.96 -73.55 52.01
C ASP A 583 76.63 -73.73 51.27
N ARG A 584 75.83 -74.76 51.64
CA ARG A 584 74.49 -74.95 51.09
C ARG A 584 73.55 -73.79 51.46
N ARG A 585 73.52 -73.40 52.74
CA ARG A 585 72.67 -72.28 53.20
C ARG A 585 73.05 -70.96 52.54
N LYS A 586 74.34 -70.67 52.38
CA LYS A 586 74.77 -69.44 51.68
C LYS A 586 74.43 -69.45 50.19
N ARG A 587 74.43 -70.62 49.53
CA ARG A 587 74.00 -70.72 48.12
C ARG A 587 72.51 -70.49 47.97
N GLU A 588 71.71 -71.01 48.90
CA GLU A 588 70.26 -70.77 48.96
C GLU A 588 69.96 -69.28 49.20
N GLU A 589 70.60 -68.64 50.17
CA GLU A 589 70.46 -67.19 50.42
C GLU A 589 70.88 -66.34 49.20
N VAL A 590 71.96 -66.69 48.51
CA VAL A 590 72.41 -65.99 47.29
C VAL A 590 71.42 -66.20 46.14
N GLN A 591 70.79 -67.38 46.04
CA GLN A 591 69.80 -67.67 45.03
C GLN A 591 68.49 -66.92 45.29
N ASP A 592 68.05 -66.84 46.54
CA ASP A 592 66.88 -66.05 46.94
C ASP A 592 67.10 -64.56 46.71
N LEU A 593 68.29 -64.03 47.06
CA LEU A 593 68.65 -62.64 46.80
C LEU A 593 68.76 -62.33 45.30
N LYS A 594 69.21 -63.28 44.47
CA LYS A 594 69.18 -63.14 43.00
C LYS A 594 67.75 -63.14 42.45
N GLY A 595 66.89 -64.02 42.95
CA GLY A 595 65.47 -64.02 42.57
C GLY A 595 64.79 -62.69 42.91
N ILE A 596 65.08 -62.10 44.07
CA ILE A 596 64.57 -60.77 44.43
C ILE A 596 65.14 -59.69 43.49
N LEU A 597 66.43 -59.74 43.14
CA LEU A 597 67.05 -58.80 42.20
C LEU A 597 66.42 -58.87 40.80
N GLU A 598 66.14 -60.07 40.28
CA GLU A 598 65.44 -60.27 39.00
C GLU A 598 64.01 -59.69 39.03
N THR A 599 63.33 -59.70 40.18
CA THR A 599 62.01 -59.06 40.32
C THR A 599 62.06 -57.53 40.41
N LEU A 600 63.19 -56.94 40.83
CA LEU A 600 63.36 -55.49 40.99
C LEU A 600 63.91 -54.81 39.72
N GLU A 601 64.62 -55.55 38.86
CA GLU A 601 65.20 -55.07 37.61
C GLU A 601 64.20 -54.42 36.62
N PRO A 602 62.93 -54.87 36.48
CA PRO A 602 61.99 -54.25 35.54
C PRO A 602 61.27 -53.01 36.09
N LEU A 603 61.31 -52.73 37.40
CA LEU A 603 60.57 -51.61 38.00
C LEU A 603 60.96 -50.22 37.48
N PRO A 604 62.25 -49.88 37.25
CA PRO A 604 62.64 -48.58 36.69
C PRO A 604 62.14 -48.39 35.25
N ALA A 605 62.15 -49.45 34.45
CA ALA A 605 61.61 -49.42 33.09
C ALA A 605 60.08 -49.20 33.11
N GLN A 606 59.36 -49.86 34.03
CA GLN A 606 57.92 -49.64 34.21
C GLN A 606 57.62 -48.21 34.67
N LEU A 607 58.40 -47.65 35.59
CA LEU A 607 58.26 -46.26 36.04
C LEU A 607 58.49 -45.27 34.88
N ALA A 608 59.53 -45.47 34.08
CA ALA A 608 59.78 -44.65 32.88
C ALA A 608 58.62 -44.75 31.88
N THR A 609 58.06 -45.94 31.64
CA THR A 609 56.89 -46.08 30.77
C THR A 609 55.69 -45.31 31.31
N LYS A 610 55.40 -45.41 32.62
CA LYS A 610 54.29 -44.69 33.26
C LYS A 610 54.49 -43.18 33.24
N GLU A 611 55.72 -42.70 33.40
CA GLU A 611 56.04 -41.28 33.31
C GLU A 611 55.85 -40.73 31.89
N THR A 612 56.23 -41.49 30.86
CA THR A 612 55.92 -41.11 29.46
C THR A 612 54.42 -41.17 29.16
N GLU A 613 53.68 -42.12 29.73
CA GLU A 613 52.22 -42.18 29.61
C GLU A 613 51.54 -40.98 30.28
N LEU A 614 52.02 -40.56 31.45
CA LEU A 614 51.54 -39.39 32.17
C LEU A 614 51.81 -38.11 31.36
N GLN A 615 53.03 -37.90 30.87
CA GLN A 615 53.36 -36.75 30.03
C GLN A 615 52.51 -36.69 28.74
N ARG A 616 52.27 -37.85 28.11
CA ARG A 616 51.35 -37.93 26.97
C ARG A 616 49.92 -37.56 27.36
N SER A 617 49.47 -37.97 28.55
CA SER A 617 48.13 -37.60 29.05
C SER A 617 48.00 -36.11 29.36
N GLU A 618 49.03 -35.50 29.95
CA GLU A 618 49.08 -34.06 30.23
C GLU A 618 49.09 -33.24 28.94
N HIS A 619 49.86 -33.67 27.93
CA HIS A 619 49.86 -33.03 26.62
C HIS A 619 48.48 -33.12 25.96
N ARG A 620 47.84 -34.30 25.96
CA ARG A 620 46.46 -34.47 25.48
C ARG A 620 45.47 -33.57 26.22
N HIS A 621 45.58 -33.44 27.54
CA HIS A 621 44.72 -32.55 28.31
C HIS A 621 44.94 -31.07 27.96
N LYS A 622 46.19 -30.65 27.73
CA LYS A 622 46.51 -29.30 27.30
C LYS A 622 45.95 -28.98 25.91
N ASP A 623 46.05 -29.93 24.98
CA ASP A 623 45.50 -29.78 23.63
C ASP A 623 43.96 -29.74 23.66
N LEU A 624 43.34 -30.58 24.50
CA LEU A 624 41.90 -30.55 24.73
C LEU A 624 41.44 -29.21 25.31
N LEU A 625 42.15 -28.66 26.31
CA LEU A 625 41.85 -27.33 26.86
C LEU A 625 41.93 -26.25 25.79
N GLN A 626 42.99 -26.24 24.98
CA GLN A 626 43.12 -25.27 23.88
C GLN A 626 42.03 -25.44 22.81
N ALA A 627 41.62 -26.68 22.52
CA ALA A 627 40.50 -26.93 21.62
C ALA A 627 39.18 -26.39 22.20
N THR A 628 38.92 -26.62 23.49
CA THR A 628 37.72 -26.09 24.15
C THR A 628 37.70 -24.57 24.22
N ASP A 629 38.85 -23.92 24.43
CA ASP A 629 38.94 -22.45 24.43
C ASP A 629 38.71 -21.87 23.04
N ARG A 630 39.18 -22.54 21.98
CA ARG A 630 38.89 -22.15 20.60
C ARG A 630 37.40 -22.28 20.27
N GLU A 631 36.76 -23.37 20.70
CA GLU A 631 35.31 -23.55 20.50
C GLU A 631 34.50 -22.53 21.31
N ARG A 632 34.89 -22.25 22.56
CA ARG A 632 34.28 -21.16 23.35
C ARG A 632 34.39 -19.81 22.64
N ALA A 633 35.56 -19.49 22.08
CA ALA A 633 35.75 -18.25 21.33
C ALA A 633 34.88 -18.19 20.04
N LYS A 634 34.72 -19.31 19.33
CA LYS A 634 33.82 -19.40 18.17
C LYS A 634 32.36 -19.21 18.57
N LEU A 635 31.91 -19.86 19.64
CA LEU A 635 30.56 -19.73 20.16
C LEU A 635 30.27 -18.31 20.64
N GLN A 636 31.25 -17.66 21.29
CA GLN A 636 31.10 -16.29 21.76
C GLN A 636 30.95 -15.30 20.59
N ARG A 637 31.75 -15.43 19.53
CA ARG A 637 31.58 -14.64 18.30
C ARG A 637 30.21 -14.88 17.65
N ARG A 638 29.74 -16.14 17.62
CA ARG A 638 28.39 -16.44 17.12
C ARG A 638 27.31 -15.77 17.97
N LEU A 639 27.47 -15.78 19.29
CA LEU A 639 26.53 -15.14 20.20
C LEU A 639 26.49 -13.63 19.97
N GLU A 640 27.64 -12.98 19.81
CA GLU A 640 27.75 -11.55 19.42
C GLU A 640 27.05 -11.27 18.08
N THR A 641 27.22 -12.14 17.07
CA THR A 641 26.51 -11.96 15.78
C THR A 641 25.00 -12.14 15.88
N LEU A 642 24.54 -13.05 16.76
CA LEU A 642 23.11 -13.26 17.00
C LEU A 642 22.50 -12.10 17.78
N GLU A 643 23.23 -11.54 18.75
CA GLU A 643 22.80 -10.34 19.48
C GLU A 643 22.71 -9.12 18.55
N ALA A 644 23.67 -8.95 17.64
CA ALA A 644 23.61 -7.90 16.61
C ALA A 644 22.40 -8.09 15.67
N ARG A 645 22.13 -9.33 15.21
CA ARG A 645 20.92 -9.60 14.41
C ARG A 645 19.64 -9.37 15.19
N ALA A 646 19.63 -9.67 16.49
CA ALA A 646 18.48 -9.45 17.35
C ALA A 646 18.20 -7.95 17.55
N SER A 647 19.24 -7.11 17.66
CA SER A 647 19.09 -5.66 17.75
C SER A 647 18.59 -5.06 16.43
N GLU A 648 19.13 -5.50 15.28
CA GLU A 648 18.62 -5.12 13.95
C GLU A 648 17.13 -5.50 13.77
N LEU A 649 16.74 -6.71 14.20
CA LEU A 649 15.34 -7.13 14.18
C LEU A 649 14.45 -6.30 15.11
N ALA A 650 14.98 -5.83 16.24
CA ALA A 650 14.24 -4.95 17.14
C ALA A 650 14.03 -3.55 16.52
N GLU A 651 15.02 -3.02 15.81
CA GLU A 651 14.93 -1.74 15.09
C GLU A 651 13.95 -1.83 13.92
N THR A 652 14.04 -2.86 13.09
CA THR A 652 13.08 -3.08 11.99
C THR A 652 11.65 -3.23 12.50
N ARG A 653 11.44 -3.89 13.66
CA ARG A 653 10.12 -3.94 14.32
C ARG A 653 9.63 -2.56 14.78
N LYS A 654 10.51 -1.70 15.30
CA LYS A 654 10.16 -0.30 15.64
C LYS A 654 9.77 0.50 14.39
N HIS A 655 10.51 0.36 13.30
CA HIS A 655 10.17 0.98 12.01
C HIS A 655 8.85 0.43 11.43
N LEU A 656 8.58 -0.86 11.57
CA LEU A 656 7.30 -1.44 11.14
C LEU A 656 6.13 -0.92 12.01
N ALA A 657 6.35 -0.73 13.31
CA ALA A 657 5.33 -0.16 14.19
C ALA A 657 5.05 1.32 13.85
N SER A 658 6.07 2.11 13.53
CA SER A 658 5.89 3.51 13.12
C SER A 658 5.18 3.63 11.77
N THR A 659 5.56 2.83 10.78
CA THR A 659 4.87 2.77 9.47
C THR A 659 3.43 2.31 9.59
N ARG A 660 3.12 1.32 10.44
CA ARG A 660 1.72 0.95 10.75
C ARG A 660 0.92 2.10 11.36
N ARG A 661 1.52 2.90 12.24
CA ARG A 661 0.86 4.11 12.80
C ARG A 661 0.58 5.16 11.72
N ILE A 662 1.49 5.32 10.75
CA ILE A 662 1.28 6.25 9.62
C ILE A 662 0.17 5.73 8.71
N LEU A 663 0.19 4.43 8.36
CA LEU A 663 -0.83 3.79 7.54
C LEU A 663 -2.23 3.81 8.18
N THR A 664 -2.32 3.65 9.49
CA THR A 664 -3.60 3.78 10.20
C THR A 664 -4.13 5.21 10.17
N LYS A 665 -3.27 6.22 10.33
CA LYS A 665 -3.65 7.63 10.17
C LYS A 665 -4.07 7.97 8.74
N SER A 666 -3.36 7.48 7.73
CA SER A 666 -3.75 7.71 6.33
C SER A 666 -5.06 6.98 6.00
N ARG A 667 -5.28 5.78 6.56
CA ARG A 667 -6.55 5.05 6.43
C ARG A 667 -7.73 5.84 6.98
N THR A 668 -7.62 6.39 8.20
CA THR A 668 -8.71 7.21 8.76
C THR A 668 -8.93 8.51 7.97
N GLN A 669 -7.88 9.09 7.39
CA GLN A 669 -8.03 10.22 6.46
C GLN A 669 -8.74 9.83 5.16
N VAL A 670 -8.52 8.62 4.64
CA VAL A 670 -9.25 8.11 3.48
C VAL A 670 -10.72 7.88 3.85
N ASP A 671 -11.01 7.23 4.97
CA ASP A 671 -12.39 6.97 5.41
C ASP A 671 -13.18 8.29 5.64
N THR A 672 -12.52 9.32 6.19
CA THR A 672 -13.14 10.67 6.32
C THR A 672 -13.35 11.38 4.98
N ARG A 673 -12.49 11.15 3.98
CA ARG A 673 -12.70 11.66 2.62
C ARG A 673 -13.82 10.91 1.90
N GLU A 674 -13.91 9.60 2.07
CA GLU A 674 -14.97 8.76 1.50
C GLU A 674 -16.34 9.20 2.03
N THR A 675 -16.50 9.34 3.35
CA THR A 675 -17.74 9.86 3.95
C THR A 675 -18.10 11.27 3.46
N ARG A 676 -17.10 12.15 3.27
CA ARG A 676 -17.34 13.48 2.68
C ARG A 676 -17.79 13.39 1.22
N ILE A 677 -17.20 12.50 0.42
CA ILE A 677 -17.61 12.26 -0.97
C ILE A 677 -19.05 11.73 -1.03
N GLU A 678 -19.43 10.82 -0.13
CA GLU A 678 -20.80 10.31 -0.03
C GLU A 678 -21.79 11.44 0.24
N VAL A 679 -21.52 12.28 1.24
CA VAL A 679 -22.36 13.44 1.57
C VAL A 679 -22.47 14.40 0.39
N LEU A 680 -21.35 14.74 -0.27
CA LEU A 680 -21.36 15.61 -1.45
C LEU A 680 -22.14 14.98 -2.61
N THR A 681 -22.06 13.66 -2.78
CA THR A 681 -22.81 12.94 -3.82
C THR A 681 -24.31 13.00 -3.57
N VAL A 682 -24.74 12.86 -2.31
CA VAL A 682 -26.15 13.02 -1.91
C VAL A 682 -26.61 14.45 -2.18
N ASN A 683 -25.83 15.46 -1.76
CA ASN A 683 -26.16 16.87 -1.98
C ASN A 683 -26.26 17.22 -3.48
N LEU A 684 -25.35 16.67 -4.29
CA LEU A 684 -25.36 16.87 -5.75
C LEU A 684 -26.58 16.21 -6.41
N LYS A 685 -27.03 15.05 -5.91
CA LYS A 685 -28.28 14.43 -6.35
C LYS A 685 -29.50 15.29 -5.98
N ALA A 686 -29.54 15.80 -4.76
CA ALA A 686 -30.60 16.71 -4.30
C ALA A 686 -30.65 17.99 -5.14
N GLY A 687 -29.51 18.66 -5.35
CA GLY A 687 -29.44 19.86 -6.19
C GLY A 687 -29.83 19.60 -7.64
N LYS A 688 -29.51 18.42 -8.21
CA LYS A 688 -30.01 18.03 -9.54
C LYS A 688 -31.52 17.86 -9.58
N GLN A 689 -32.12 17.32 -8.52
CA GLN A 689 -33.58 17.20 -8.41
C GLN A 689 -34.23 18.59 -8.33
N GLU A 690 -33.70 19.48 -7.48
CA GLU A 690 -34.18 20.87 -7.37
C GLU A 690 -34.10 21.61 -8.70
N LEU A 691 -32.99 21.49 -9.44
CA LEU A 691 -32.86 22.07 -10.78
C LEU A 691 -33.87 21.48 -11.76
N SER A 692 -34.17 20.19 -11.66
CA SER A 692 -35.18 19.55 -12.51
C SER A 692 -36.60 20.06 -12.21
N ASP A 693 -36.91 20.27 -10.92
CA ASP A 693 -38.19 20.81 -10.47
C ASP A 693 -38.35 22.28 -10.87
N LEU A 694 -37.29 23.09 -10.71
CA LEU A 694 -37.25 24.47 -11.16
C LEU A 694 -37.43 24.57 -12.68
N ARG A 695 -36.74 23.74 -13.46
CA ARG A 695 -36.95 23.67 -14.92
C ARG A 695 -38.39 23.32 -15.29
N ARG A 696 -39.01 22.39 -14.55
CA ARG A 696 -40.41 22.04 -14.76
C ARG A 696 -41.33 23.23 -14.43
N GLN A 697 -41.07 23.94 -13.33
CA GLN A 697 -41.83 25.15 -12.97
C GLN A 697 -41.69 26.24 -14.03
N ILE A 698 -40.48 26.52 -14.52
CA ILE A 698 -40.23 27.48 -15.61
C ILE A 698 -41.02 27.08 -16.87
N SER A 699 -41.02 25.80 -17.24
CA SER A 699 -41.80 25.34 -18.40
C SER A 699 -43.30 25.56 -18.25
N VAL A 700 -43.83 25.50 -17.01
CA VAL A 700 -45.26 25.76 -16.74
C VAL A 700 -45.53 27.26 -16.81
N THR A 701 -44.68 28.09 -16.21
CA THR A 701 -44.86 29.55 -16.24
C THR A 701 -44.71 30.11 -17.66
N GLU A 702 -43.84 29.54 -18.50
CA GLU A 702 -43.72 29.89 -19.92
C GLU A 702 -44.98 29.51 -20.72
N ARG A 703 -45.58 28.34 -20.43
CA ARG A 703 -46.88 27.97 -21.02
C ARG A 703 -48.00 28.91 -20.58
N ASP A 704 -48.03 29.28 -19.30
CA ASP A 704 -49.03 30.23 -18.80
C ASP A 704 -48.84 31.62 -19.41
N ARG A 705 -47.59 32.10 -19.52
CA ARG A 705 -47.24 33.37 -20.17
C ARG A 705 -47.62 33.38 -21.64
N SER A 706 -47.34 32.30 -22.38
CA SER A 706 -47.75 32.19 -23.79
C SER A 706 -49.27 32.15 -23.95
N ALA A 707 -49.99 31.44 -23.06
CA ALA A 707 -51.45 31.45 -23.04
C ALA A 707 -52.01 32.86 -22.73
N GLN A 708 -51.41 33.58 -21.79
CA GLN A 708 -51.75 34.98 -21.50
C GLN A 708 -51.48 35.88 -22.71
N GLN A 709 -50.36 35.70 -23.41
CA GLN A 709 -50.04 36.48 -24.61
C GLN A 709 -51.07 36.27 -25.72
N VAL A 710 -51.54 35.03 -25.93
CA VAL A 710 -52.63 34.75 -26.88
C VAL A 710 -53.92 35.48 -26.49
N GLN A 711 -54.26 35.54 -25.20
CA GLN A 711 -55.42 36.28 -24.72
C GLN A 711 -55.27 37.79 -24.94
N ILE A 712 -54.08 38.35 -24.68
CA ILE A 712 -53.79 39.76 -24.95
C ILE A 712 -53.97 40.07 -26.44
N ASN A 713 -53.38 39.28 -27.32
CA ASN A 713 -53.50 39.46 -28.77
C ASN A 713 -54.98 39.37 -29.23
N ALA A 714 -55.76 38.46 -28.65
CA ALA A 714 -57.20 38.35 -28.94
C ALA A 714 -58.00 39.57 -28.45
N LEU A 715 -57.67 40.12 -27.28
CA LEU A 715 -58.28 41.35 -26.76
C LEU A 715 -57.90 42.57 -27.61
N GLU A 716 -56.64 42.68 -28.03
CA GLU A 716 -56.19 43.73 -28.94
C GLU A 716 -56.92 43.66 -30.29
N ALA A 717 -57.12 42.47 -30.84
CA ALA A 717 -57.90 42.27 -32.07
C ALA A 717 -59.35 42.75 -31.89
N ARG A 718 -60.00 42.36 -30.79
CA ARG A 718 -61.36 42.84 -30.44
C ARG A 718 -61.42 44.36 -30.25
N TYR A 719 -60.39 44.95 -29.63
CA TYR A 719 -60.31 46.40 -29.47
C TYR A 719 -60.17 47.11 -30.82
N LYS A 720 -59.31 46.60 -31.72
CA LYS A 720 -59.18 47.11 -33.09
C LYS A 720 -60.48 46.98 -33.89
N GLU A 721 -61.19 45.86 -33.76
CA GLU A 721 -62.52 45.69 -34.35
C GLU A 721 -63.56 46.67 -33.77
N ALA A 722 -63.55 46.89 -32.46
CA ALA A 722 -64.44 47.86 -31.83
C ALA A 722 -64.11 49.29 -32.26
N ALA A 723 -62.83 49.65 -32.34
CA ALA A 723 -62.37 50.95 -32.79
C ALA A 723 -62.77 51.21 -34.25
N THR A 724 -62.59 50.23 -35.15
CA THR A 724 -63.03 50.34 -36.55
C THR A 724 -64.55 50.46 -36.67
N ARG A 725 -65.32 49.71 -35.86
CA ARG A 725 -66.78 49.87 -35.79
C ARG A 725 -67.21 51.25 -35.32
N LEU A 726 -66.57 51.79 -34.27
CA LEU A 726 -66.84 53.14 -33.78
C LEU A 726 -66.48 54.20 -34.82
N GLN A 727 -65.34 54.04 -35.51
CA GLN A 727 -64.93 54.97 -36.56
C GLN A 727 -65.90 54.94 -37.75
N ALA A 728 -66.37 53.76 -38.15
CA ALA A 728 -67.42 53.62 -39.15
C ALA A 728 -68.76 54.23 -38.68
N ALA A 729 -69.12 54.09 -37.40
CA ALA A 729 -70.32 54.71 -36.83
C ALA A 729 -70.21 56.25 -36.80
N ILE A 730 -69.05 56.80 -36.46
CA ILE A 730 -68.77 58.25 -36.51
C ILE A 730 -68.92 58.77 -37.95
N VAL A 731 -68.40 58.06 -38.95
CA VAL A 731 -68.57 58.43 -40.37
C VAL A 731 -70.05 58.40 -40.75
N ARG A 732 -70.77 57.33 -40.42
CA ARG A 732 -72.23 57.24 -40.67
C ARG A 732 -73.01 58.37 -39.99
N TRP A 733 -72.63 58.74 -38.77
CA TRP A 733 -73.26 59.84 -38.05
C TRP A 733 -72.96 61.20 -38.71
N LYS A 734 -71.73 61.44 -39.15
CA LYS A 734 -71.36 62.65 -39.92
C LYS A 734 -72.11 62.73 -41.25
N ASP A 735 -72.23 61.62 -41.97
CA ASP A 735 -72.98 61.56 -43.24
C ASP A 735 -74.48 61.81 -43.01
N ALA A 736 -75.05 61.23 -41.93
CA ALA A 736 -76.43 61.45 -41.54
C ALA A 736 -76.70 62.90 -41.11
N ASP A 737 -75.78 63.52 -40.36
CA ASP A 737 -75.88 64.93 -39.98
C ASP A 737 -75.71 65.86 -41.19
N GLN A 738 -74.80 65.56 -42.12
CA GLN A 738 -74.71 66.29 -43.40
C GLN A 738 -75.99 66.19 -44.22
N ARG A 739 -76.61 65.00 -44.29
CA ARG A 739 -77.93 64.82 -44.92
C ARG A 739 -79.01 65.61 -44.20
N ARG A 740 -78.98 65.66 -42.87
CA ARG A 740 -79.92 66.47 -42.06
C ARG A 740 -79.74 67.96 -42.32
N VAL A 741 -78.51 68.47 -42.34
CA VAL A 741 -78.18 69.87 -42.65
C VAL A 741 -78.55 70.22 -44.09
N GLN A 742 -78.34 69.31 -45.05
CA GLN A 742 -78.79 69.50 -46.44
C GLN A 742 -80.32 69.51 -46.54
N ALA A 743 -81.02 68.60 -45.84
CA ALA A 743 -82.48 68.61 -45.76
C ALA A 743 -83.02 69.89 -45.10
N GLU A 744 -82.35 70.40 -44.06
CA GLU A 744 -82.70 71.66 -43.40
C GLU A 744 -82.46 72.88 -44.31
N ARG A 745 -81.43 72.84 -45.16
CA ARG A 745 -81.20 73.86 -46.21
C ARG A 745 -82.27 73.81 -47.30
N LEU A 746 -82.79 72.63 -47.64
CA LEU A 746 -83.90 72.47 -48.58
C LEU A 746 -85.25 72.92 -47.99
N LEU A 747 -85.44 72.73 -46.67
CA LEU A 747 -86.60 73.23 -45.93
C LEU A 747 -86.59 74.76 -45.71
N LYS A 748 -85.40 75.41 -45.67
CA LYS A 748 -85.26 76.88 -45.56
C LYS A 748 -85.55 77.67 -46.85
N ARG A 749 -85.99 77.01 -47.94
CA ARG A 749 -86.32 77.66 -49.23
C ARG A 749 -87.81 77.61 -49.63
N GLY A 750 -88.70 77.19 -48.73
CA GLY A 750 -90.16 77.28 -48.89
C GLY A 750 -90.80 77.79 -47.59
N GLY A 751 -91.44 78.95 -47.65
CA GLY A 751 -91.95 79.67 -46.47
C GLY A 751 -93.32 79.22 -45.96
N ARG A 752 -93.44 79.34 -44.63
CA ARG A 752 -94.61 79.67 -43.76
C ARG A 752 -95.77 78.64 -43.75
N THR A 753 -96.18 78.09 -42.60
CA THR A 753 -96.90 78.81 -41.52
C THR A 753 -96.96 77.99 -40.22
N SER A 754 -96.81 78.72 -39.11
CA SER A 754 -97.42 78.60 -37.77
C SER A 754 -97.79 77.26 -37.14
N GLY A 755 -97.37 77.09 -35.88
CA GLY A 755 -98.22 76.46 -34.86
C GLY A 755 -97.52 75.54 -33.85
N SER A 756 -96.97 76.15 -32.79
CA SER A 756 -97.03 75.72 -31.37
C SER A 756 -97.10 74.22 -31.01
N GLY A 757 -96.13 73.76 -30.21
CA GLY A 757 -96.22 72.47 -29.52
C GLY A 757 -94.94 72.05 -28.82
N ALA A 758 -94.68 72.65 -27.66
CA ALA A 758 -93.64 72.22 -26.73
C ALA A 758 -93.87 70.78 -26.27
N ALA A 759 -92.81 69.99 -26.17
CA ALA A 759 -92.62 69.02 -25.08
C ALA A 759 -91.18 68.51 -25.10
N GLN A 760 -90.49 68.74 -23.99
CA GLN A 760 -89.24 68.11 -23.64
C GLN A 760 -89.30 66.58 -23.80
N ASN A 761 -88.23 65.98 -24.33
CA ASN A 761 -87.72 64.75 -23.75
C ASN A 761 -86.18 64.78 -23.81
N ARG A 762 -85.65 65.39 -22.76
CA ARG A 762 -84.27 65.33 -22.31
C ARG A 762 -84.18 64.11 -21.39
N LEU A 763 -83.05 63.41 -21.46
CA LEU A 763 -82.53 62.39 -20.53
C LEU A 763 -83.07 60.97 -20.72
N GLU A 764 -82.19 60.02 -21.03
CA GLU A 764 -81.47 59.25 -19.99
C GLU A 764 -80.35 58.42 -20.65
N ILE A 765 -79.16 59.01 -20.83
CA ILE A 765 -77.94 58.20 -20.72
C ILE A 765 -77.63 58.19 -19.24
N LYS A 766 -78.06 57.10 -18.60
CA LYS A 766 -77.72 56.73 -17.24
C LYS A 766 -76.20 56.79 -17.08
N PRO A 767 -75.62 57.72 -16.29
CA PRO A 767 -74.23 57.56 -15.89
C PRO A 767 -74.13 56.24 -15.11
N PRO A 768 -73.11 55.41 -15.32
CA PRO A 768 -72.90 54.27 -14.44
C PRO A 768 -72.74 54.84 -13.03
N THR A 769 -73.69 54.44 -12.18
CA THR A 769 -73.62 54.47 -10.73
C THR A 769 -72.16 54.34 -10.28
N PRO A 770 -71.64 55.23 -9.41
CA PRO A 770 -70.45 54.88 -8.65
C PRO A 770 -70.85 53.62 -7.88
N GLN A 771 -70.17 52.50 -8.16
CA GLN A 771 -70.44 51.29 -7.40
C GLN A 771 -70.18 51.62 -5.94
N ALA A 772 -71.28 51.69 -5.19
CA ALA A 772 -71.30 51.63 -3.76
C ALA A 772 -70.33 50.54 -3.31
N ASN A 773 -69.50 50.83 -2.30
CA ASN A 773 -68.66 49.90 -1.57
C ASN A 773 -69.24 48.49 -1.61
N VAL A 774 -68.73 47.65 -2.50
CA VAL A 774 -69.27 46.30 -2.71
C VAL A 774 -68.69 45.43 -1.62
N HIS A 775 -69.40 45.39 -0.49
CA HIS A 775 -69.13 44.43 0.55
C HIS A 775 -69.61 43.05 0.08
N ASP A 776 -68.69 42.09 -0.01
CA ASP A 776 -69.05 40.70 -0.28
C ASP A 776 -69.44 40.00 1.02
N ASP A 777 -70.40 39.09 0.95
CA ASP A 777 -70.73 38.24 2.10
C ASP A 777 -69.69 37.13 2.23
N LEU A 778 -68.68 37.36 3.06
CA LEU A 778 -67.57 36.42 3.30
C LEU A 778 -68.03 35.12 3.96
N GLN A 779 -69.24 35.06 4.53
CA GLN A 779 -69.79 33.85 5.17
C GLN A 779 -70.11 32.74 4.16
N VAL A 780 -70.19 33.08 2.87
CA VAL A 780 -70.37 32.11 1.77
C VAL A 780 -69.16 31.16 1.65
N ILE A 781 -68.00 31.53 2.21
CA ILE A 781 -66.80 30.69 2.22
C ILE A 781 -66.85 29.77 3.44
N SER A 782 -66.99 28.47 3.19
CA SER A 782 -67.00 27.45 4.24
C SER A 782 -65.71 27.49 5.08
N GLY A 783 -65.89 27.69 6.38
CA GLY A 783 -64.83 27.95 7.37
C GLY A 783 -64.94 29.34 8.01
N ILE A 784 -65.58 30.31 7.34
CA ILE A 784 -65.79 31.67 7.82
C ILE A 784 -67.22 31.79 8.37
N GLY A 785 -67.35 31.78 9.70
CA GLY A 785 -68.61 32.05 10.38
C GLY A 785 -68.85 33.55 10.57
N PRO A 786 -70.03 33.95 11.10
CA PRO A 786 -70.40 35.37 11.28
C PRO A 786 -69.38 36.18 12.08
N GLY A 787 -68.76 35.57 13.10
CA GLY A 787 -67.70 36.21 13.90
C GLY A 787 -66.45 36.53 13.08
N TYR A 788 -65.91 35.54 12.37
CA TYR A 788 -64.73 35.74 11.54
C TYR A 788 -64.97 36.66 10.34
N ALA A 789 -66.19 36.66 9.78
CA ALA A 789 -66.56 37.64 8.77
C ALA A 789 -66.51 39.07 9.34
N ALA A 790 -67.05 39.29 10.54
CA ALA A 790 -67.00 40.60 11.19
C ALA A 790 -65.57 41.05 11.52
N ASP A 791 -64.70 40.13 11.92
CA ASP A 791 -63.28 40.40 12.20
C ASP A 791 -62.50 40.73 10.92
N LEU A 792 -62.73 39.99 9.82
CA LEU A 792 -62.15 40.27 8.51
C LEU A 792 -62.60 41.64 7.98
N ASN A 793 -63.88 41.97 8.15
CA ASN A 793 -64.41 43.27 7.74
C ASN A 793 -63.80 44.41 8.58
N ARG A 794 -63.59 44.21 9.89
CA ARG A 794 -62.88 45.16 10.75
C ARG A 794 -61.41 45.34 10.36
N ALA A 795 -60.78 44.28 9.87
CA ALA A 795 -59.41 44.32 9.32
C ALA A 795 -59.34 44.95 7.91
N GLY A 796 -60.46 45.46 7.37
CA GLY A 796 -60.51 46.13 6.06
C GLY A 796 -60.64 45.18 4.87
N ILE A 797 -60.86 43.89 5.11
CA ILE A 797 -61.08 42.88 4.06
C ILE A 797 -62.58 42.77 3.83
N LEU A 798 -63.09 43.55 2.87
CA LEU A 798 -64.53 43.70 2.64
C LEU A 798 -65.03 42.91 1.43
N SER A 799 -64.14 42.42 0.56
CA SER A 799 -64.50 41.71 -0.68
C SER A 799 -63.84 40.33 -0.82
N TYR A 800 -64.39 39.47 -1.68
CA TYR A 800 -63.75 38.19 -2.05
C TYR A 800 -62.42 38.41 -2.76
N ALA A 801 -62.25 39.54 -3.44
CA ALA A 801 -61.02 39.91 -4.13
C ALA A 801 -59.89 40.18 -3.13
N ASP A 802 -60.19 40.89 -2.04
CA ASP A 802 -59.23 41.25 -1.00
C ASP A 802 -58.75 39.99 -0.27
N LEU A 803 -59.66 39.10 0.11
CA LEU A 803 -59.32 37.84 0.76
C LEU A 803 -58.54 36.88 -0.17
N ALA A 804 -58.80 36.94 -1.48
CA ALA A 804 -58.12 36.12 -2.48
C ALA A 804 -56.66 36.55 -2.77
N ARG A 805 -56.22 37.73 -2.32
CA ARG A 805 -54.81 38.17 -2.51
C ARG A 805 -53.83 37.44 -1.60
N PHE A 806 -54.31 36.84 -0.52
CA PHE A 806 -53.49 36.15 0.49
C PHE A 806 -53.20 34.68 0.14
N THR A 807 -52.71 34.40 -1.07
CA THR A 807 -52.53 33.02 -1.61
C THR A 807 -51.24 32.31 -1.21
N ARG A 808 -50.28 32.97 -0.54
CA ARG A 808 -48.98 32.37 -0.14
C ARG A 808 -49.00 31.90 1.31
N ALA A 809 -48.09 30.99 1.68
CA ALA A 809 -47.99 30.46 3.05
C ALA A 809 -47.86 31.55 4.13
N LYS A 810 -47.11 32.63 3.84
CA LYS A 810 -47.02 33.84 4.69
C LYS A 810 -48.34 34.61 4.79
N GLY A 811 -49.12 34.69 3.70
CA GLY A 811 -50.41 35.39 3.70
C GLY A 811 -51.46 34.76 4.61
N ALA A 812 -51.40 33.44 4.82
CA ALA A 812 -52.26 32.77 5.79
C ALA A 812 -51.85 33.03 7.26
N GLU A 813 -50.58 33.31 7.51
CA GLU A 813 -50.08 33.72 8.84
C GLU A 813 -50.40 35.20 9.11
N GLU A 814 -50.35 36.05 8.09
CA GLU A 814 -50.79 37.46 8.17
C GLU A 814 -52.30 37.55 8.46
N LEU A 815 -53.14 36.78 7.74
CA LEU A 815 -54.58 36.71 8.00
C LEU A 815 -54.91 36.14 9.40
N ALA A 816 -54.13 35.16 9.84
CA ALA A 816 -54.26 34.57 11.17
C ALA A 816 -54.00 35.60 12.27
N GLY A 817 -52.97 36.44 12.11
CA GLY A 817 -52.65 37.53 13.02
C GLY A 817 -53.71 38.63 13.07
N MET A 818 -54.34 38.95 11.93
CA MET A 818 -55.37 40.00 11.86
C MET A 818 -56.72 39.60 12.49
N VAL A 819 -57.07 38.31 12.46
CA VAL A 819 -58.39 37.80 12.87
C VAL A 819 -58.31 36.87 14.10
N ALA A 820 -57.13 36.73 14.71
CA ALA A 820 -56.87 35.85 15.86
C ALA A 820 -57.37 34.40 15.63
N VAL A 821 -57.11 33.86 14.45
CA VAL A 821 -57.45 32.47 14.06
C VAL A 821 -56.17 31.72 13.72
N ASP A 822 -56.06 30.45 14.11
CA ASP A 822 -54.91 29.62 13.75
C ASP A 822 -54.69 29.56 12.23
N ALA A 823 -53.48 29.91 11.78
CA ALA A 823 -53.09 29.85 10.37
C ALA A 823 -53.30 28.45 9.77
N ALA A 824 -53.17 27.39 10.58
CA ALA A 824 -53.45 26.02 10.19
C ALA A 824 -54.92 25.81 9.78
N ARG A 825 -55.88 26.49 10.41
CA ARG A 825 -57.30 26.43 10.06
C ARG A 825 -57.59 27.17 8.76
N ILE A 826 -57.01 28.36 8.56
CA ILE A 826 -57.13 29.15 7.32
C ILE A 826 -56.57 28.35 6.12
N LYS A 827 -55.42 27.67 6.31
CA LYS A 827 -54.81 26.78 5.30
C LYS A 827 -55.68 25.54 5.03
N ARG A 828 -56.23 24.90 6.07
CA ARG A 828 -57.10 23.70 5.96
C ARG A 828 -58.40 23.99 5.22
N ASP A 829 -59.07 25.09 5.56
CA ASP A 829 -60.36 25.49 4.97
C ASP A 829 -60.19 26.26 3.65
N ARG A 830 -58.94 26.54 3.27
CA ARG A 830 -58.53 27.13 1.97
C ARG A 830 -59.24 28.45 1.67
N TRP A 831 -59.31 29.35 2.64
CA TRP A 831 -60.10 30.59 2.55
C TRP A 831 -59.77 31.43 1.30
N ALA A 832 -58.51 31.71 1.00
CA ALA A 832 -58.11 32.49 -0.18
C ALA A 832 -58.46 31.81 -1.52
N GLN A 833 -58.28 30.49 -1.63
CA GLN A 833 -58.63 29.75 -2.84
C GLN A 833 -60.16 29.70 -3.06
N ARG A 834 -60.92 29.54 -1.97
CA ARG A 834 -62.37 29.56 -2.02
C ARG A 834 -62.93 30.97 -2.25
N ALA A 835 -62.27 32.01 -1.75
CA ALA A 835 -62.59 33.41 -2.08
C ALA A 835 -62.43 33.67 -3.58
N LYS A 836 -61.34 33.21 -4.19
CA LYS A 836 -61.12 33.28 -5.64
C LYS A 836 -62.22 32.56 -6.43
N ALA A 837 -62.67 31.40 -5.93
CA ALA A 837 -63.79 30.67 -6.53
C ALA A 837 -65.14 31.39 -6.35
N ALA A 838 -65.41 31.97 -5.18
CA ALA A 838 -66.61 32.74 -4.89
C ALA A 838 -66.67 34.02 -5.72
N HIS A 839 -65.55 34.74 -5.85
CA HIS A 839 -65.41 35.90 -6.72
C HIS A 839 -65.71 35.54 -8.17
N LYS A 840 -65.08 34.49 -8.69
CA LYS A 840 -65.34 34.00 -10.05
C LYS A 840 -66.80 33.61 -10.24
N ARG A 841 -67.45 33.04 -9.23
CA ARG A 841 -68.87 32.67 -9.33
C ARG A 841 -69.80 33.88 -9.35
N LYS A 842 -69.52 34.90 -8.52
CA LYS A 842 -70.35 36.11 -8.39
C LYS A 842 -70.14 37.11 -9.54
N TYR A 843 -68.88 37.39 -9.88
CA TYR A 843 -68.50 38.42 -10.85
C TYR A 843 -68.13 37.87 -12.23
N LYS A 844 -68.02 36.54 -12.39
CA LYS A 844 -67.58 35.87 -13.64
C LYS A 844 -66.18 36.28 -14.12
N GLU A 845 -65.38 36.86 -13.24
CA GLU A 845 -64.01 37.33 -13.49
C GLU A 845 -62.97 36.45 -12.77
N ARG A 846 -61.81 36.25 -13.41
CA ARG A 846 -60.66 35.55 -12.81
C ARG A 846 -59.69 36.58 -12.22
N ILE A 847 -59.61 36.62 -10.89
CA ILE A 847 -58.49 37.19 -10.13
C ILE A 847 -57.50 36.07 -9.87
#